data_AF-A0A8J4Q437-F1
#
_entry.id   AF-A0A8J4Q437-F1
#
_cell.length_a   1.000
_cell.length_b   1.000
_cell.length_c   1.000
_cell.angle_alpha   90.00
_cell.angle_beta   90.00
_cell.angle_gamma   90.00
#
_symmetry.space_group_name_H-M   'P 1'
#
loop_
_entity.id
_entity.type
_entity.pdbx_description
1 polymer ?
#
loop_
_entity_poly.entity_id
_entity_poly.type
_entity_poly.pdbx_seq_one_letter_code
_entity_poly.pdbx_strand_id
1 'polypeptide(L)'
;MMFKSTISILAIVFVLLLQTSTNTVSGEQVVIEEEPNGIKVKVQVFLLGFNGDGAFNYKLDGNELFNLLKDTYPLHRPHSVEKSNYLKTFDPNNDSSNNNNNNNNNQQQDSNALMNHYDIKYFVKSLGSQSLESYEHLLRSNLERLPFNPDLEQEDETYDNETHLIAIEKLESFFEYEIKMNTQESGLVYTIFFVNPSKDRVFQSEPQLKIKERVVPNKYHYSLNKQICGPAWIGSSRYLVVDLEAGPLKYGSTIHKSTDERISEGSVDYDSLPRLVEYFLESGYQGTSLQGSSPIEIEAHMSNVVISAVRHVFFQDTQYDYIPLFPKILIPILIFKDHTDPVQADIELDIIRKEANRIFPFSQVEIVIGEHALHEHKTISMALYKSIRSHSTYELNPFLNTFQPNTKTYVDSKELLLKLKNEDDILALGIIGDRVTQLPISLNQNNNHNHNNKKNTNLQKTKILPVYIFSLLTTPMNLLLDKYYLYSSNQDSIVILQTKFTFQGTFYQGNKLVSVNAMKTINRQIVAGLANSQGIMGPTLRYSEPHQRLVNNYLWSYGQHPFGFFGNTSEISQIFIDSIIRNTIITSVQSSNQNLNLALQKITDFSTKYLIDSLGYDVDDVPYGGNLIDRLYHTPPSKTPIIKGVVKRLHDNWEEILKQMEITLKEMPFISDNQRQLQSSQKEEISKNLLILSTKTLGFLEYVKQELDTVESQLLCCAIAYALPSSNTYSKIIYFCLVSFGLGVVGLCVTGLSYLSNGGSKGKKRSIHN
;
A
#
# COMPACT_ATOMS: atom_id res chain seq x y z
N MET A 1 46.97 -42.16 27.41
CA MET A 1 46.55 -42.52 26.04
C MET A 1 45.08 -42.19 25.72
N MET A 2 44.21 -41.92 26.70
CA MET A 2 42.83 -41.43 26.44
C MET A 2 42.71 -39.92 26.16
N PHE A 3 43.74 -39.11 26.45
CA PHE A 3 43.69 -37.64 26.23
C PHE A 3 43.97 -37.18 24.79
N LYS A 4 44.44 -38.08 23.90
CA LYS A 4 44.65 -37.76 22.47
C LYS A 4 43.40 -38.02 21.61
N SER A 5 42.42 -38.79 22.11
CA SER A 5 41.19 -39.12 21.38
C SER A 5 40.15 -37.99 21.44
N THR A 6 40.06 -37.29 22.57
CA THR A 6 39.07 -36.23 22.79
C THR A 6 39.35 -34.94 22.01
N ILE A 7 40.63 -34.61 21.78
CA ILE A 7 41.04 -33.42 21.00
C ILE A 7 40.81 -33.65 19.50
N SER A 8 40.92 -34.89 19.00
CA SER A 8 40.68 -35.20 17.59
C SER A 8 39.21 -35.19 17.22
N ILE A 9 38.31 -35.53 18.16
CA ILE A 9 36.86 -35.49 17.95
C ILE A 9 36.35 -34.04 18.01
N LEU A 10 36.89 -33.19 18.89
CA LEU A 10 36.52 -31.77 18.95
C LEU A 10 36.97 -31.00 17.69
N ALA A 11 38.11 -31.36 17.10
CA ALA A 11 38.60 -30.74 15.87
C ALA A 11 37.76 -31.13 14.63
N ILE A 12 37.19 -32.34 14.60
CA ILE A 12 36.33 -32.80 13.49
C ILE A 12 34.93 -32.15 13.59
N VAL A 13 34.41 -31.96 14.80
CA VAL A 13 33.14 -31.24 15.02
C VAL A 13 33.28 -29.74 14.68
N PHE A 14 34.45 -29.13 14.92
CA PHE A 14 34.70 -27.72 14.59
C PHE A 14 34.92 -27.47 13.09
N VAL A 15 35.49 -28.44 12.36
CA VAL A 15 35.65 -28.34 10.89
C VAL A 15 34.33 -28.60 10.14
N LEU A 16 33.43 -29.42 10.69
CA LEU A 16 32.08 -29.63 10.13
C LEU A 16 31.10 -28.48 10.42
N LEU A 17 31.35 -27.64 11.44
CA LEU A 17 30.55 -26.46 11.77
C LEU A 17 30.96 -25.18 10.99
N LEU A 18 32.08 -25.21 10.26
CA LEU A 18 32.62 -24.06 9.51
C LEU A 18 32.38 -24.13 7.99
N GLN A 19 31.64 -25.12 7.49
CA GLN A 19 31.34 -25.29 6.05
C GLN A 19 29.89 -24.95 5.64
N THR A 20 29.11 -24.26 6.47
CA THR A 20 27.78 -23.76 6.07
C THR A 20 27.71 -22.23 6.20
N SER A 21 28.32 -21.52 5.26
CA SER A 21 27.89 -20.18 4.79
C SER A 21 28.93 -19.54 3.85
N THR A 22 29.02 -20.03 2.62
CA THR A 22 29.45 -19.20 1.50
C THR A 22 28.63 -19.58 0.27
N ASN A 23 27.36 -19.14 0.25
CA ASN A 23 26.62 -19.06 -1.01
C ASN A 23 27.21 -17.89 -1.80
N THR A 24 28.24 -18.19 -2.57
CA THR A 24 28.61 -17.39 -3.74
C THR A 24 27.44 -17.45 -4.71
N VAL A 25 26.77 -16.31 -4.88
CA VAL A 25 25.77 -16.08 -5.92
C VAL A 25 26.50 -16.11 -7.27
N SER A 26 26.70 -17.30 -7.81
CA SER A 26 26.90 -17.50 -9.24
C SER A 26 25.51 -17.45 -9.87
N GLY A 27 25.33 -16.57 -10.87
CA GLY A 27 24.05 -16.33 -11.52
C GLY A 27 23.37 -17.62 -11.97
N GLU A 28 22.40 -18.05 -11.17
CA GLU A 28 21.37 -18.96 -11.62
C GLU A 28 20.49 -18.17 -12.57
N GLN A 29 20.41 -18.64 -13.81
CA GLN A 29 19.26 -18.35 -14.64
C GLN A 29 18.02 -18.73 -13.82
N VAL A 30 17.27 -17.72 -13.39
CA VAL A 30 15.99 -17.90 -12.71
C VAL A 30 15.08 -18.60 -13.71
N VAL A 31 15.07 -19.92 -13.67
CA VAL A 31 13.95 -20.69 -14.20
C VAL A 31 12.81 -20.38 -13.26
N ILE A 32 11.89 -19.53 -13.72
CA ILE A 32 10.66 -19.20 -13.01
C ILE A 32 9.86 -20.50 -12.97
N GLU A 33 9.98 -21.26 -11.87
CA GLU A 33 9.00 -22.31 -11.57
C GLU A 33 7.64 -21.61 -11.49
N GLU A 34 6.67 -22.07 -12.29
CA GLU A 34 5.30 -21.56 -12.25
C GLU A 34 4.78 -21.73 -10.82
N GLU A 35 4.73 -20.64 -10.06
CA GLU A 35 4.15 -20.67 -8.72
C GLU A 35 2.66 -21.00 -8.85
N PRO A 36 2.15 -22.02 -8.14
CA PRO A 36 0.76 -22.39 -8.24
C PRO A 36 -0.14 -21.24 -7.72
N ASN A 37 -1.29 -21.05 -8.37
CA ASN A 37 -2.37 -20.13 -7.98
C ASN A 37 -2.19 -18.63 -8.35
N GLY A 38 -1.39 -18.29 -9.37
CA GLY A 38 -1.33 -16.94 -9.93
C GLY A 38 -2.63 -16.47 -10.60
N ILE A 39 -2.98 -15.20 -10.41
CA ILE A 39 -4.12 -14.58 -11.12
C ILE A 39 -3.64 -14.16 -12.51
N LYS A 40 -4.16 -14.80 -13.55
CA LYS A 40 -3.82 -14.48 -14.94
C LYS A 40 -4.42 -13.14 -15.33
N VAL A 41 -3.59 -12.22 -15.80
CA VAL A 41 -4.04 -10.92 -16.29
C VAL A 41 -3.41 -10.58 -17.63
N LYS A 42 -4.17 -9.89 -18.49
CA LYS A 42 -3.75 -9.51 -19.84
C LYS A 42 -3.43 -8.03 -19.89
N VAL A 43 -2.22 -7.70 -20.34
CA VAL A 43 -1.77 -6.33 -20.60
C VAL A 43 -1.49 -6.20 -22.10
N GLN A 44 -2.26 -5.35 -22.76
CA GLN A 44 -2.13 -5.08 -24.18
C GLN A 44 -1.31 -3.80 -24.40
N VAL A 45 -0.34 -3.87 -25.30
CA VAL A 45 0.48 -2.73 -25.71
C VAL A 45 0.20 -2.46 -27.18
N PHE A 46 -0.38 -1.29 -27.46
CA PHE A 46 -0.62 -0.83 -28.82
C PHE A 46 0.45 0.17 -29.25
N LEU A 47 1.03 -0.10 -30.41
CA LEU A 47 2.05 0.75 -31.02
C LEU A 47 1.43 1.48 -32.22
N LEU A 48 1.27 2.80 -32.12
CA LEU A 48 0.72 3.64 -33.17
C LEU A 48 1.81 4.54 -33.74
N GLY A 49 2.13 4.39 -35.04
CA GLY A 49 3.21 5.16 -35.70
C GLY A 49 4.60 4.55 -35.58
N PHE A 50 4.69 3.23 -35.37
CA PHE A 50 5.96 2.49 -35.23
C PHE A 50 6.22 1.51 -36.39
N ASN A 51 5.48 1.62 -37.50
CA ASN A 51 5.66 0.77 -38.68
C ASN A 51 6.47 1.47 -39.78
N GLY A 52 7.21 2.53 -39.44
CA GLY A 52 7.86 3.42 -40.41
C GLY A 52 6.92 4.48 -41.01
N ASP A 53 5.73 4.64 -40.44
CA ASP A 53 4.69 5.56 -40.86
C ASP A 53 4.58 6.81 -39.97
N GLY A 54 5.01 6.72 -38.70
CA GLY A 54 5.01 7.82 -37.72
C GLY A 54 6.18 8.81 -37.85
N ALA A 55 6.51 9.50 -36.76
CA ALA A 55 7.65 10.41 -36.74
C ALA A 55 8.98 9.65 -36.93
N PHE A 56 9.95 10.33 -37.56
CA PHE A 56 11.29 9.80 -37.89
C PHE A 56 11.30 8.53 -38.74
N ASN A 57 10.15 8.13 -39.31
CA ASN A 57 9.96 6.83 -39.95
C ASN A 57 10.50 5.67 -39.08
N TYR A 58 10.37 5.80 -37.76
CA TYR A 58 10.88 4.81 -36.83
C TYR A 58 10.10 3.50 -36.94
N LYS A 59 10.83 2.38 -36.94
CA LYS A 59 10.27 1.04 -36.99
C LYS A 59 10.66 0.27 -35.74
N LEU A 60 9.67 -0.27 -35.05
CA LEU A 60 9.85 -1.10 -33.86
C LEU A 60 9.28 -2.50 -34.12
N ASP A 61 10.04 -3.56 -33.82
CA ASP A 61 9.49 -4.92 -33.87
C ASP A 61 8.69 -5.20 -32.60
N GLY A 62 7.37 -5.31 -32.74
CA GLY A 62 6.49 -5.64 -31.63
C GLY A 62 6.79 -7.00 -30.98
N ASN A 63 7.40 -7.94 -31.71
CA ASN A 63 7.79 -9.25 -31.15
C ASN A 63 9.00 -9.13 -30.23
N GLU A 64 9.97 -8.27 -30.56
CA GLU A 64 11.15 -8.02 -29.71
C GLU A 64 10.72 -7.38 -28.40
N LEU A 65 9.88 -6.34 -28.45
CA LEU A 65 9.30 -5.72 -27.26
C LEU A 65 8.47 -6.72 -26.43
N PHE A 66 7.69 -7.58 -27.09
CA PHE A 66 6.93 -8.63 -26.41
C PHE A 66 7.84 -9.61 -25.67
N ASN A 67 8.90 -10.11 -26.32
CA ASN A 67 9.85 -11.03 -25.71
C ASN A 67 10.57 -10.37 -24.52
N LEU A 68 10.99 -9.12 -24.68
CA LEU A 68 11.64 -8.36 -23.61
C LEU A 68 10.72 -8.21 -22.39
N LEU A 69 9.45 -7.84 -22.57
CA LEU A 69 8.49 -7.73 -21.47
C LEU A 69 8.22 -9.07 -20.78
N LYS A 70 8.06 -10.12 -21.58
CA LYS A 70 7.84 -11.48 -21.10
C LYS A 70 9.01 -11.99 -20.25
N ASP A 71 10.24 -11.71 -20.67
CA ASP A 71 11.45 -12.19 -20.00
C ASP A 71 11.80 -11.34 -18.78
N THR A 72 11.49 -10.04 -18.79
CA THR A 72 11.88 -9.10 -17.72
C THR A 72 10.88 -9.00 -16.57
N TYR A 73 9.58 -9.02 -16.86
CA TYR A 73 8.56 -8.79 -15.82
C TYR A 73 7.27 -9.60 -16.03
N PRO A 74 7.33 -10.94 -15.98
CA PRO A 74 6.17 -11.81 -16.14
C PRO A 74 5.27 -11.87 -14.89
N LEU A 75 5.81 -11.57 -13.70
CA LEU A 75 5.13 -11.74 -12.42
C LEU A 75 5.13 -10.44 -11.62
N HIS A 76 3.98 -10.11 -11.01
CA HIS A 76 3.85 -8.95 -10.15
C HIS A 76 3.16 -9.29 -8.82
N ARG A 77 3.71 -8.78 -7.71
CA ARG A 77 3.17 -8.94 -6.35
C ARG A 77 2.83 -7.58 -5.73
N PRO A 78 1.55 -7.28 -5.51
CA PRO A 78 1.15 -6.10 -4.75
C PRO A 78 1.42 -6.29 -3.25
N HIS A 79 1.66 -5.19 -2.55
CA HIS A 79 1.93 -5.16 -1.13
C HIS A 79 0.83 -4.39 -0.38
N SER A 80 0.65 -4.73 0.89
CA SER A 80 -0.06 -3.89 1.84
C SER A 80 0.91 -3.05 2.66
N VAL A 81 0.65 -1.75 2.72
CA VAL A 81 1.53 -0.80 3.42
C VAL A 81 1.07 -0.46 4.84
N GLU A 82 -0.03 -1.06 5.33
CA GLU A 82 -0.65 -0.73 6.61
C GLU A 82 0.33 -0.70 7.79
N LYS A 83 1.16 -1.74 7.89
CA LYS A 83 2.16 -1.91 8.98
C LYS A 83 3.49 -1.21 8.71
N SER A 84 3.63 -0.54 7.57
CA SER A 84 4.88 0.15 7.24
C SER A 84 5.23 1.20 8.29
N ASN A 85 6.52 1.36 8.58
CA ASN A 85 7.03 2.35 9.53
C ASN A 85 6.51 3.78 9.23
N TYR A 86 6.21 4.06 7.96
CA TYR A 86 5.71 5.34 7.46
C TYR A 86 4.21 5.58 7.73
N LEU A 87 3.48 4.57 8.20
CA LEU A 87 2.07 4.64 8.63
C LEU A 87 1.90 4.36 10.13
N LYS A 88 2.98 4.03 10.87
CA LYS A 88 2.95 3.81 12.32
C LYS A 88 2.30 4.97 13.05
N THR A 89 1.03 4.83 13.44
CA THR A 89 0.72 4.57 14.85
C THR A 89 1.65 5.23 15.89
N PHE A 90 1.52 6.51 16.25
CA PHE A 90 2.26 7.04 17.39
C PHE A 90 1.42 6.57 18.58
N ASP A 91 1.76 5.42 19.13
CA ASP A 91 1.10 4.90 20.33
C ASP A 91 1.93 5.36 21.54
N PRO A 92 1.50 6.41 22.27
CA PRO A 92 2.25 6.91 23.41
C PRO A 92 2.40 5.88 24.55
N ASN A 93 1.67 4.76 24.51
CA ASN A 93 1.79 3.69 25.51
C ASN A 93 2.92 2.69 25.21
N ASN A 94 3.41 2.62 23.96
CA ASN A 94 4.37 1.60 23.54
C ASN A 94 5.85 2.01 23.81
N ASP A 95 6.11 3.28 24.10
CA ASP A 95 7.45 3.78 24.43
C ASP A 95 7.83 3.60 25.92
N SER A 96 6.90 3.14 26.76
CA SER A 96 7.17 2.96 28.20
C SER A 96 7.82 1.61 28.57
N SER A 97 8.02 0.69 27.62
CA SER A 97 8.48 -0.67 27.93
C SER A 97 9.58 -1.21 27.01
N ASN A 98 10.55 -0.41 26.55
CA ASN A 98 11.71 -0.99 25.87
C ASN A 98 13.00 -0.16 25.89
N ASN A 99 13.48 0.19 27.08
CA ASN A 99 14.80 0.84 27.23
C ASN A 99 15.88 -0.06 27.84
N ASN A 100 15.78 -1.40 27.73
CA ASN A 100 16.82 -2.28 28.29
C ASN A 100 17.03 -3.64 27.61
N ASN A 101 16.69 -3.80 26.32
CA ASN A 101 17.11 -5.00 25.57
C ASN A 101 17.78 -4.60 24.25
N ASN A 102 19.11 -4.44 24.29
CA ASN A 102 20.00 -4.50 23.14
C ASN A 102 20.02 -5.93 22.56
N ASN A 103 18.91 -6.34 21.94
CA ASN A 103 18.91 -7.46 21.00
C ASN A 103 18.79 -6.89 19.60
N ASN A 104 19.74 -7.25 18.73
CA ASN A 104 19.85 -6.90 17.31
C ASN A 104 18.71 -7.47 16.42
N ASN A 105 17.49 -7.60 16.96
CA ASN A 105 16.29 -7.97 16.22
C ASN A 105 15.34 -6.76 16.17
N ASN A 106 15.80 -5.65 15.60
CA ASN A 106 14.88 -4.72 14.97
C ASN A 106 14.29 -5.46 13.76
N GLN A 107 13.29 -6.31 14.00
CA GLN A 107 12.38 -6.72 12.94
C GLN A 107 11.65 -5.45 12.50
N GLN A 108 12.26 -4.78 11.51
CA GLN A 108 11.55 -3.95 10.54
C GLN A 108 10.32 -4.76 10.13
N GLN A 109 9.15 -4.40 10.67
CA GLN A 109 7.88 -4.96 10.22
C GLN A 109 7.61 -4.32 8.86
N ASP A 110 8.24 -4.92 7.85
CA ASP A 110 8.10 -4.55 6.45
C ASP A 110 6.69 -4.90 5.96
N SER A 111 6.22 -4.18 4.94
CA SER A 111 4.94 -4.39 4.27
C SER A 111 4.62 -5.87 4.04
N ASN A 112 3.37 -6.27 4.24
CA ASN A 112 2.96 -7.65 3.94
C ASN A 112 2.68 -7.77 2.44
N ALA A 113 3.42 -8.61 1.73
CA ALA A 113 3.03 -9.01 0.37
C ALA A 113 1.62 -9.63 0.43
N LEU A 114 0.76 -9.29 -0.53
CA LEU A 114 -0.54 -9.93 -0.63
C LEU A 114 -0.36 -11.40 -1.04
N MET A 115 -1.27 -12.26 -0.59
CA MET A 115 -1.19 -13.72 -0.76
C MET A 115 -1.11 -14.18 -2.22
N ASN A 116 -1.62 -13.37 -3.16
CA ASN A 116 -1.67 -13.70 -4.57
C ASN A 116 -0.69 -12.85 -5.38
N HIS A 117 -0.05 -13.47 -6.37
CA HIS A 117 0.69 -12.80 -7.44
C HIS A 117 -0.15 -12.75 -8.72
N TYR A 118 0.21 -11.84 -9.63
CA TYR A 118 -0.36 -11.76 -10.97
C TYR A 118 0.60 -12.34 -12.00
N ASP A 119 0.06 -13.23 -12.83
CA ASP A 119 0.72 -13.74 -14.02
C ASP A 119 0.36 -12.85 -15.20
N ILE A 120 1.31 -12.02 -15.63
CA ILE A 120 1.07 -11.02 -16.65
C ILE A 120 1.33 -11.63 -18.03
N LYS A 121 0.28 -11.65 -18.84
CA LYS A 121 0.36 -12.00 -20.27
C LYS A 121 0.34 -10.74 -21.10
N TYR A 122 1.48 -10.42 -21.70
CA TYR A 122 1.62 -9.28 -22.59
C TYR A 122 1.09 -9.60 -24.00
N PHE A 123 0.49 -8.61 -24.65
CA PHE A 123 0.10 -8.67 -26.06
C PHE A 123 0.52 -7.39 -26.73
N VAL A 124 1.57 -7.44 -27.56
CA VAL A 124 2.04 -6.28 -28.31
C VAL A 124 1.47 -6.32 -29.72
N LYS A 125 0.85 -5.22 -30.17
CA LYS A 125 0.30 -5.11 -31.52
C LYS A 125 0.54 -3.72 -32.09
N SER A 126 1.13 -3.68 -33.29
CA SER A 126 1.20 -2.45 -34.07
C SER A 126 -0.12 -2.17 -34.78
N LEU A 127 -0.63 -0.96 -34.63
CA LEU A 127 -1.84 -0.50 -35.32
C LEU A 127 -1.50 -0.07 -36.75
N GLY A 128 -2.49 -0.10 -37.63
CA GLY A 128 -2.31 0.24 -39.05
C GLY A 128 -2.19 1.75 -39.29
N SER A 129 -1.69 2.13 -40.47
CA SER A 129 -1.50 3.55 -40.86
C SER A 129 -2.81 4.34 -40.89
N GLN A 130 -3.95 3.69 -41.17
CA GLN A 130 -5.26 4.34 -41.14
C GLN A 130 -5.64 4.84 -39.73
N SER A 131 -5.31 4.09 -38.68
CA SER A 131 -5.52 4.53 -37.30
C SER A 131 -4.65 5.73 -36.97
N LEU A 132 -3.41 5.76 -37.48
CA LEU A 132 -2.48 6.87 -37.27
C LEU A 132 -2.98 8.13 -37.98
N GLU A 133 -3.39 8.03 -39.24
CA GLU A 133 -3.94 9.15 -40.02
C GLU A 133 -5.20 9.72 -39.35
N SER A 134 -6.07 8.85 -38.83
CA SER A 134 -7.27 9.25 -38.09
C SER A 134 -6.90 10.00 -36.80
N TYR A 135 -5.90 9.50 -36.06
CA TYR A 135 -5.40 10.13 -34.85
C TYR A 135 -4.78 11.50 -35.13
N GLU A 136 -3.89 11.60 -36.12
CA GLU A 136 -3.23 12.85 -36.51
C GLU A 136 -4.23 13.89 -37.03
N HIS A 137 -5.25 13.46 -37.78
CA HIS A 137 -6.35 14.33 -38.18
C HIS A 137 -7.10 14.87 -36.96
N LEU A 138 -7.33 14.03 -35.95
CA LEU A 138 -8.02 14.42 -34.72
C LEU A 138 -7.16 15.34 -33.85
N LEU A 139 -5.83 15.16 -33.81
CA LEU A 139 -4.93 16.14 -33.21
C LEU A 139 -5.04 17.48 -33.92
N ARG A 140 -4.91 17.48 -35.26
CA ARG A 140 -4.97 18.70 -36.09
C ARG A 140 -6.26 19.49 -35.91
N SER A 141 -7.42 18.80 -35.89
CA SER A 141 -8.72 19.47 -35.73
C SER A 141 -8.95 20.07 -34.35
N ASN A 142 -8.14 19.69 -33.35
CA ASN A 142 -8.29 20.08 -31.96
C ASN A 142 -7.10 20.86 -31.40
N LEU A 143 -6.20 21.34 -32.26
CA LEU A 143 -5.13 22.25 -31.86
C LEU A 143 -5.73 23.59 -31.44
N GLU A 144 -5.68 23.88 -30.15
CA GLU A 144 -6.05 25.18 -29.61
C GLU A 144 -4.78 25.99 -29.32
N ARG A 145 -4.63 27.15 -29.96
CA ARG A 145 -3.54 28.08 -29.64
C ARG A 145 -3.84 28.77 -28.31
N LEU A 146 -2.85 28.87 -27.44
CA LEU A 146 -2.94 29.72 -26.26
C LEU A 146 -3.18 31.17 -26.68
N PRO A 147 -4.09 31.92 -26.01
CA PRO A 147 -4.36 33.30 -26.36
C PRO A 147 -3.10 34.14 -26.12
N PHE A 148 -2.47 34.59 -27.20
CA PHE A 148 -1.42 35.61 -27.18
C PHE A 148 -2.09 36.97 -26.91
N ASN A 149 -1.83 37.57 -25.75
CA ASN A 149 -2.33 38.91 -25.42
C ASN A 149 -1.21 39.96 -25.61
N PRO A 150 -1.21 40.73 -26.70
CA PRO A 150 -0.15 41.70 -26.99
C PRO A 150 -0.21 42.98 -26.12
N ASP A 151 -1.31 43.23 -25.41
CA ASP A 151 -1.54 44.47 -24.63
C ASP A 151 -1.09 44.37 -23.16
N LEU A 152 -0.60 43.20 -22.73
CA LEU A 152 0.00 43.01 -21.41
C LEU A 152 1.53 43.13 -21.55
N GLU A 153 2.09 44.28 -21.19
CA GLU A 153 3.54 44.46 -20.97
C GLU A 153 4.05 43.67 -19.75
N GLN A 154 3.16 42.99 -19.04
CA GLN A 154 3.51 41.90 -18.15
C GLN A 154 3.52 40.62 -18.97
N GLU A 155 4.67 39.96 -18.98
CA GLU A 155 4.85 38.53 -19.19
C GLU A 155 3.77 37.71 -18.44
N ASP A 156 2.54 37.67 -18.95
CA ASP A 156 1.68 36.50 -18.81
C ASP A 156 2.26 35.42 -19.72
N GLU A 157 3.54 35.09 -19.45
CA GLU A 157 4.30 34.05 -20.07
C GLU A 157 3.53 32.77 -19.82
N THR A 158 2.87 32.29 -20.86
CA THR A 158 2.39 30.92 -20.91
C THR A 158 3.57 30.00 -20.62
N TYR A 159 3.30 28.76 -20.21
CA TYR A 159 4.32 27.86 -19.67
C TYR A 159 5.59 27.73 -20.53
N ASP A 160 5.54 28.00 -21.85
CA ASP A 160 6.69 28.24 -22.74
C ASP A 160 6.43 29.23 -23.93
N ASN A 161 5.37 30.05 -23.94
CA ASN A 161 5.01 31.00 -25.06
C ASN A 161 4.81 30.43 -26.47
N GLU A 162 4.95 29.11 -26.65
CA GLU A 162 5.12 28.46 -27.96
C GLU A 162 4.26 27.19 -28.16
N THR A 163 3.32 26.89 -27.23
CA THR A 163 2.63 25.58 -27.16
C THR A 163 1.14 25.61 -27.56
N HIS A 164 0.75 24.68 -28.43
CA HIS A 164 -0.65 24.35 -28.69
C HIS A 164 -1.18 23.43 -27.59
N LEU A 165 -2.47 23.52 -27.26
CA LEU A 165 -3.14 22.63 -26.33
C LEU A 165 -4.08 21.68 -27.07
N ILE A 166 -4.12 20.43 -26.61
CA ILE A 166 -5.04 19.41 -27.11
C ILE A 166 -5.81 18.84 -25.93
N ALA A 167 -7.13 18.99 -25.95
CA ALA A 167 -8.02 18.47 -24.91
C ALA A 167 -8.14 16.93 -25.00
N ILE A 168 -7.78 16.23 -23.91
CA ILE A 168 -7.80 14.76 -23.81
C ILE A 168 -9.22 14.22 -24.02
N GLU A 169 -10.24 14.95 -23.54
CA GLU A 169 -11.65 14.60 -23.62
C GLU A 169 -12.11 14.37 -25.08
N LYS A 170 -11.48 15.07 -26.04
CA LYS A 170 -11.79 14.94 -27.47
C LYS A 170 -11.15 13.68 -28.08
N LEU A 171 -10.11 13.12 -27.44
CA LEU A 171 -9.38 11.94 -27.92
C LEU A 171 -9.94 10.62 -27.38
N GLU A 172 -10.67 10.64 -26.26
CA GLU A 172 -11.06 9.41 -25.55
C GLU A 172 -11.84 8.42 -26.45
N SER A 173 -12.75 8.96 -27.26
CA SER A 173 -13.57 8.16 -28.19
C SER A 173 -12.74 7.36 -29.20
N PHE A 174 -11.60 7.90 -29.64
CA PHE A 174 -10.67 7.23 -30.55
C PHE A 174 -10.04 6.01 -29.88
N PHE A 175 -9.46 6.20 -28.68
CA PHE A 175 -8.80 5.11 -27.97
C PHE A 175 -9.78 3.99 -27.60
N GLU A 176 -10.98 4.34 -27.15
CA GLU A 176 -12.02 3.35 -26.85
C GLU A 176 -12.44 2.55 -28.10
N TYR A 177 -12.55 3.22 -29.25
CA TYR A 177 -12.88 2.56 -30.51
C TYR A 177 -11.77 1.59 -30.93
N GLU A 178 -10.50 2.01 -30.85
CA GLU A 178 -9.35 1.17 -31.20
C GLU A 178 -9.26 -0.07 -30.30
N ILE A 179 -9.51 0.05 -29.00
CA ILE A 179 -9.60 -1.11 -28.09
C ILE A 179 -10.73 -2.04 -28.56
N LYS A 180 -11.95 -1.52 -28.77
CA LYS A 180 -13.11 -2.35 -29.14
C LYS A 180 -12.90 -3.10 -30.46
N MET A 181 -12.24 -2.50 -31.44
CA MET A 181 -11.98 -3.12 -32.75
C MET A 181 -10.85 -4.15 -32.72
N ASN A 182 -9.81 -3.90 -31.92
CA ASN A 182 -8.60 -4.73 -31.93
C ASN A 182 -8.57 -5.81 -30.84
N THR A 183 -9.45 -5.73 -29.84
CA THR A 183 -9.58 -6.75 -28.80
C THR A 183 -10.55 -7.86 -29.27
N GLN A 184 -10.00 -8.97 -29.75
CA GLN A 184 -10.76 -10.11 -30.26
C GLN A 184 -11.35 -11.03 -29.17
N GLU A 185 -10.86 -10.93 -27.93
CA GLU A 185 -11.21 -11.86 -26.85
C GLU A 185 -12.22 -11.29 -25.84
N SER A 186 -13.02 -12.19 -25.25
CA SER A 186 -13.89 -11.90 -24.11
C SER A 186 -13.06 -11.91 -22.82
N GLY A 187 -12.77 -10.75 -22.24
CA GLY A 187 -12.09 -10.66 -20.94
C GLY A 187 -11.74 -9.23 -20.52
N LEU A 188 -11.20 -9.08 -19.30
CA LEU A 188 -10.62 -7.84 -18.82
C LEU A 188 -9.24 -7.63 -19.46
N VAL A 189 -9.09 -6.53 -20.19
CA VAL A 189 -7.83 -6.16 -20.85
C VAL A 189 -7.46 -4.75 -20.43
N TYR A 190 -6.24 -4.59 -19.92
CA TYR A 190 -5.64 -3.29 -19.64
C TYR A 190 -4.76 -2.92 -20.83
N THR A 191 -4.94 -1.72 -21.39
CA THR A 191 -4.26 -1.32 -22.62
C THR A 191 -3.33 -0.14 -22.39
N ILE A 192 -2.13 -0.19 -22.95
CA ILE A 192 -1.20 0.95 -23.01
C ILE A 192 -1.02 1.32 -24.48
N PHE A 193 -1.28 2.58 -24.82
CA PHE A 193 -0.98 3.12 -26.14
C PHE A 193 0.37 3.84 -26.09
N PHE A 194 1.31 3.40 -26.92
CA PHE A 194 2.44 4.22 -27.32
C PHE A 194 2.10 4.86 -28.65
N VAL A 195 2.23 6.18 -28.73
CA VAL A 195 1.85 6.94 -29.91
C VAL A 195 3.03 7.78 -30.39
N ASN A 196 3.27 7.73 -31.70
CA ASN A 196 4.36 8.42 -32.39
C ASN A 196 3.85 9.16 -33.64
N PRO A 197 3.06 10.24 -33.47
CA PRO A 197 2.50 11.00 -34.59
C PRO A 197 3.56 11.89 -35.26
N SER A 198 3.49 12.08 -36.57
CA SER A 198 4.38 13.02 -37.27
C SER A 198 3.97 14.46 -37.00
N LYS A 199 4.83 15.23 -36.32
CA LYS A 199 4.63 16.67 -36.08
C LYS A 199 4.42 17.45 -37.37
N ASP A 200 5.16 17.13 -38.44
CA ASP A 200 5.02 17.79 -39.73
C ASP A 200 3.60 17.63 -40.26
N ARG A 201 3.02 16.42 -40.17
CA ARG A 201 1.64 16.17 -40.59
C ARG A 201 0.63 16.85 -39.66
N VAL A 202 0.83 16.79 -38.35
CA VAL A 202 -0.08 17.44 -37.39
C VAL A 202 -0.14 18.96 -37.61
N PHE A 203 1.00 19.62 -37.87
CA PHE A 203 1.10 21.07 -38.04
C PHE A 203 1.10 21.58 -39.49
N GLN A 204 0.74 20.75 -40.48
CA GLN A 204 0.76 21.10 -41.91
C GLN A 204 0.12 22.46 -42.28
N SER A 205 -0.87 22.92 -41.51
CA SER A 205 -1.61 24.17 -41.73
C SER A 205 -1.16 25.35 -40.85
N GLU A 206 -0.23 25.14 -39.92
CA GLU A 206 0.15 26.13 -38.90
C GLU A 206 1.44 26.87 -39.28
N PRO A 207 1.43 28.21 -39.41
CA PRO A 207 2.65 28.96 -39.71
C PRO A 207 3.66 28.83 -38.57
N GLN A 208 4.91 28.48 -38.91
CA GLN A 208 6.02 28.46 -37.96
C GLN A 208 6.32 29.88 -37.46
N LEU A 209 6.34 30.04 -36.13
CA LEU A 209 6.71 31.30 -35.49
C LEU A 209 8.21 31.56 -35.67
N LYS A 210 8.54 32.78 -36.11
CA LYS A 210 9.92 33.28 -36.17
C LYS A 210 10.10 34.34 -35.10
N ILE A 211 10.85 34.03 -34.05
CA ILE A 211 11.20 34.98 -32.99
C ILE A 211 12.69 35.31 -33.14
N LYS A 212 13.02 36.59 -33.36
CA LYS A 212 14.41 37.09 -33.43
C LYS A 212 15.32 36.19 -34.31
N GLU A 213 14.88 35.93 -35.55
CA GLU A 213 15.56 35.10 -36.57
C GLU A 213 15.66 33.59 -36.29
N ARG A 214 15.22 33.09 -35.13
CA ARG A 214 15.08 31.64 -34.87
C ARG A 214 13.70 31.13 -35.30
N VAL A 215 13.69 30.02 -36.04
CA VAL A 215 12.47 29.23 -36.30
C VAL A 215 12.19 28.40 -35.05
N VAL A 216 11.03 28.65 -34.42
CA VAL A 216 10.58 27.90 -33.25
C VAL A 216 9.84 26.65 -33.73
N PRO A 217 10.22 25.43 -33.28
CA PRO A 217 9.48 24.23 -33.61
C PRO A 217 8.10 24.23 -32.93
N ASN A 218 7.05 23.92 -33.69
CA ASN A 218 5.70 23.81 -33.14
C ASN A 218 5.64 22.65 -32.13
N LYS A 219 5.19 22.95 -30.91
CA LYS A 219 4.99 21.98 -29.82
C LYS A 219 3.51 21.94 -29.44
N TYR A 220 3.07 20.79 -28.94
CA TYR A 220 1.75 20.63 -28.34
C TYR A 220 1.85 19.95 -26.98
N HIS A 221 1.00 20.36 -26.04
CA HIS A 221 0.78 19.69 -24.76
C HIS A 221 -0.67 19.25 -24.66
N TYR A 222 -0.91 18.24 -23.84
CA TYR A 222 -2.27 17.83 -23.53
C TYR A 222 -2.88 18.74 -22.47
N SER A 223 -4.20 18.77 -22.43
CA SER A 223 -4.95 19.41 -21.37
C SER A 223 -6.16 18.58 -20.98
N LEU A 224 -6.54 18.67 -19.70
CA LEU A 224 -7.72 18.03 -19.13
C LEU A 224 -8.37 19.04 -18.19
N ASN A 225 -9.67 19.30 -18.36
CA ASN A 225 -10.39 20.34 -17.63
C ASN A 225 -9.68 21.71 -17.68
N LYS A 226 -9.12 22.08 -18.84
CA LYS A 226 -8.36 23.33 -19.09
C LYS A 226 -7.04 23.46 -18.31
N GLN A 227 -6.57 22.41 -17.65
CA GLN A 227 -5.24 22.38 -17.05
C GLN A 227 -4.28 21.58 -17.93
N ILE A 228 -3.04 22.04 -18.02
CA ILE A 228 -1.99 21.37 -18.80
C ILE A 228 -1.71 20.00 -18.18
N CYS A 229 -1.54 19.01 -19.04
CA CYS A 229 -1.21 17.64 -18.71
C CYS A 229 0.13 17.25 -19.36
N GLY A 230 0.79 16.28 -18.74
CA GLY A 230 1.99 15.69 -19.29
C GLY A 230 1.74 14.82 -20.53
N PRO A 231 2.82 14.38 -21.19
CA PRO A 231 2.80 13.49 -22.35
C PRO A 231 2.32 12.06 -22.05
N ALA A 232 2.19 11.69 -20.78
CA ALA A 232 1.61 10.42 -20.33
C ALA A 232 0.42 10.70 -19.40
N TRP A 233 -0.69 9.99 -19.61
CA TRP A 233 -1.90 10.17 -18.81
C TRP A 233 -2.75 8.90 -18.71
N ILE A 234 -3.59 8.87 -17.68
CA ILE A 234 -4.57 7.81 -17.42
C ILE A 234 -5.91 8.17 -18.09
N GLY A 235 -6.45 7.27 -18.93
CA GLY A 235 -7.77 7.46 -19.56
C GLY A 235 -8.93 7.17 -18.61
N SER A 236 -10.15 7.59 -18.98
CA SER A 236 -11.37 7.32 -18.21
C SER A 236 -11.73 5.83 -18.07
N SER A 237 -11.33 5.01 -19.04
CA SER A 237 -11.54 3.55 -19.05
C SER A 237 -10.25 2.78 -18.69
N ARG A 238 -10.10 1.53 -19.16
CA ARG A 238 -8.97 0.64 -18.84
C ARG A 238 -7.73 0.85 -19.72
N TYR A 239 -7.37 2.11 -19.98
CA TYR A 239 -6.21 2.39 -20.83
C TYR A 239 -5.37 3.56 -20.35
N LEU A 240 -4.10 3.52 -20.77
CA LEU A 240 -3.10 4.56 -20.58
C LEU A 240 -2.60 5.01 -21.94
N VAL A 241 -2.18 6.26 -22.04
CA VAL A 241 -1.58 6.80 -23.26
C VAL A 241 -0.23 7.40 -22.93
N VAL A 242 0.75 7.13 -23.79
CA VAL A 242 2.10 7.68 -23.76
C VAL A 242 2.42 8.18 -25.16
N ASP A 243 2.46 9.51 -25.31
CA ASP A 243 2.80 10.15 -26.58
C ASP A 243 4.29 10.53 -26.56
N LEU A 244 5.07 9.90 -27.44
CA LEU A 244 6.52 10.11 -27.52
C LEU A 244 6.90 11.42 -28.22
N GLU A 245 5.98 12.06 -28.92
CA GLU A 245 6.22 13.30 -29.66
C GLU A 245 5.63 14.54 -28.98
N ALA A 246 4.63 14.38 -28.11
CA ALA A 246 4.06 15.48 -27.33
C ALA A 246 5.14 16.25 -26.57
N GLY A 247 5.00 17.57 -26.48
CA GLY A 247 5.99 18.42 -25.83
C GLY A 247 6.33 17.92 -24.41
N PRO A 248 7.62 17.84 -24.05
CA PRO A 248 8.01 17.47 -22.70
C PRO A 248 7.60 18.52 -21.69
N LEU A 249 6.92 18.08 -20.65
CA LEU A 249 6.54 18.90 -19.52
C LEU A 249 7.36 18.47 -18.31
N LYS A 250 8.18 19.38 -17.76
CA LYS A 250 8.86 19.12 -16.49
C LYS A 250 7.90 19.32 -15.33
N TYR A 251 7.85 18.39 -14.39
CA TYR A 251 7.06 18.56 -13.18
C TYR A 251 7.52 17.65 -12.07
N GLY A 252 7.29 18.06 -10.83
CA GLY A 252 7.73 17.30 -9.67
C GLY A 252 7.73 18.14 -8.40
N SER A 253 8.44 17.64 -7.40
CA SER A 253 8.62 18.31 -6.12
C SER A 253 9.91 19.14 -6.11
N THR A 254 9.87 20.31 -5.47
CA THR A 254 11.07 21.11 -5.15
C THR A 254 11.67 20.75 -3.79
N ILE A 255 11.05 19.80 -3.07
CA ILE A 255 11.45 19.42 -1.71
C ILE A 255 12.74 18.59 -1.76
N HIS A 256 13.65 18.90 -0.85
CA HIS A 256 14.94 18.23 -0.77
C HIS A 256 14.80 16.79 -0.23
N LYS A 257 15.42 15.81 -0.91
CA LYS A 257 15.37 14.37 -0.58
C LYS A 257 15.80 14.00 0.84
N SER A 258 16.55 14.87 1.55
CA SER A 258 16.94 14.60 2.95
C SER A 258 15.79 14.69 3.95
N THR A 259 14.63 15.20 3.54
CA THR A 259 13.42 15.12 4.36
C THR A 259 12.85 13.72 4.19
N ASP A 260 12.61 12.97 5.27
CA ASP A 260 11.95 11.64 5.26
C ASP A 260 10.45 11.70 4.82
N GLU A 261 10.11 12.68 3.97
CA GLU A 261 8.77 12.99 3.51
C GLU A 261 8.45 12.23 2.22
N ARG A 262 7.21 11.72 2.14
CA ARG A 262 6.71 10.89 1.02
C ARG A 262 6.84 11.58 -0.35
N ILE A 263 6.79 12.91 -0.37
CA ILE A 263 6.75 13.72 -1.59
C ILE A 263 8.10 14.35 -1.96
N SER A 264 9.17 14.00 -1.23
CA SER A 264 10.52 14.55 -1.45
C SER A 264 11.28 13.89 -2.61
N GLU A 265 10.74 12.80 -3.17
CA GLU A 265 11.32 12.06 -4.27
C GLU A 265 10.41 12.10 -5.50
N GLY A 266 11.05 12.15 -6.67
CA GLY A 266 10.39 12.08 -7.96
C GLY A 266 10.33 13.43 -8.66
N SER A 267 10.73 13.42 -9.93
CA SER A 267 10.50 14.48 -10.89
C SER A 267 10.42 13.85 -12.26
N VAL A 268 9.57 14.40 -13.11
CA VAL A 268 9.48 14.04 -14.52
C VAL A 268 10.17 15.14 -15.30
N ASP A 269 11.13 14.75 -16.11
CA ASP A 269 11.92 15.60 -16.99
C ASP A 269 11.96 15.00 -18.41
N TYR A 270 12.70 15.62 -19.33
CA TYR A 270 12.89 15.20 -20.73
C TYR A 270 13.19 13.69 -20.85
N ASP A 271 14.13 13.19 -20.03
CA ASP A 271 14.60 11.80 -20.07
C ASP A 271 13.63 10.78 -19.41
N SER A 272 12.53 11.22 -18.82
CA SER A 272 11.60 10.33 -18.10
C SER A 272 10.74 9.46 -19.03
N LEU A 273 10.63 9.84 -20.30
CA LEU A 273 9.97 9.08 -21.36
C LEU A 273 10.92 8.93 -22.55
N PRO A 274 10.86 7.82 -23.31
CA PRO A 274 11.69 7.65 -24.50
C PRO A 274 11.27 8.64 -25.60
N ARG A 275 12.11 9.62 -25.94
CA ARG A 275 11.84 10.61 -26.99
C ARG A 275 12.61 10.30 -28.26
N LEU A 276 11.93 9.91 -29.35
CA LEU A 276 12.62 9.54 -30.60
C LEU A 276 13.56 10.63 -31.12
N VAL A 277 13.16 11.91 -31.01
CA VAL A 277 13.99 13.07 -31.38
C VAL A 277 15.41 13.00 -30.79
N GLU A 278 15.56 12.56 -29.54
CA GLU A 278 16.85 12.55 -28.84
C GLU A 278 17.82 11.48 -29.37
N TYR A 279 17.28 10.41 -29.97
CA TYR A 279 18.06 9.30 -30.51
C TYR A 279 18.46 9.52 -31.97
N PHE A 280 17.69 10.32 -32.74
CA PHE A 280 17.94 10.59 -34.16
C PHE A 280 18.70 11.89 -34.45
N LEU A 281 19.02 12.71 -33.44
CA LEU A 281 19.80 13.94 -33.61
C LEU A 281 21.32 13.69 -33.55
N GLU A 282 22.06 14.27 -34.51
CA GLU A 282 23.53 14.28 -34.53
C GLU A 282 24.13 15.14 -33.38
N SER A 283 25.40 14.88 -33.06
CA SER A 283 26.16 15.51 -31.96
C SER A 283 26.04 17.04 -31.95
N GLY A 284 25.43 17.62 -30.92
CA GLY A 284 25.32 19.08 -30.76
C GLY A 284 24.12 19.59 -29.94
N TYR A 285 23.09 18.77 -29.72
CA TYR A 285 22.01 19.09 -28.77
C TYR A 285 22.52 18.85 -27.34
N GLN A 286 22.76 19.92 -26.58
CA GLN A 286 23.17 19.82 -25.18
C GLN A 286 21.94 19.59 -24.30
N GLY A 287 21.88 18.49 -23.54
CA GLY A 287 20.90 18.36 -22.46
C GLY A 287 20.43 16.97 -22.05
N THR A 288 20.76 15.89 -22.77
CA THR A 288 20.24 14.54 -22.44
C THR A 288 21.36 13.51 -22.34
N SER A 289 21.23 12.55 -21.42
CA SER A 289 22.21 11.47 -21.23
C SER A 289 22.13 10.34 -22.27
N LEU A 290 21.17 10.42 -23.20
CA LEU A 290 20.77 9.37 -24.15
C LEU A 290 21.09 9.72 -25.62
N GLN A 291 21.98 10.68 -25.86
CA GLN A 291 22.37 11.07 -27.22
C GLN A 291 23.12 9.95 -27.93
N GLY A 292 22.63 9.51 -29.10
CA GLY A 292 23.24 8.44 -29.90
C GLY A 292 22.96 7.01 -29.39
N SER A 293 21.98 6.87 -28.51
CA SER A 293 21.55 5.61 -27.92
C SER A 293 20.97 4.64 -28.97
N SER A 294 21.17 3.34 -28.73
CA SER A 294 20.78 2.28 -29.66
C SER A 294 19.24 2.08 -29.69
N PRO A 295 18.65 1.52 -30.76
CA PRO A 295 17.22 1.16 -30.79
C PRO A 295 16.77 0.27 -29.61
N ILE A 296 17.69 -0.55 -29.09
CA ILE A 296 17.47 -1.42 -27.92
C ILE A 296 17.20 -0.61 -26.64
N GLU A 297 17.78 0.59 -26.52
CA GLU A 297 17.54 1.45 -25.36
C GLU A 297 16.12 2.03 -25.37
N ILE A 298 15.58 2.35 -26.54
CA ILE A 298 14.19 2.78 -26.69
C ILE A 298 13.25 1.66 -26.22
N GLU A 299 13.50 0.43 -26.65
CA GLU A 299 12.75 -0.76 -26.21
C GLU A 299 12.82 -0.99 -24.71
N ALA A 300 14.01 -0.85 -24.12
CA ALA A 300 14.20 -0.97 -22.67
C ALA A 300 13.45 0.12 -21.91
N HIS A 301 13.50 1.37 -22.37
CA HIS A 301 12.76 2.48 -21.77
C HIS A 301 11.24 2.29 -21.90
N MET A 302 10.75 1.90 -23.08
CA MET A 302 9.33 1.59 -23.29
C MET A 302 8.88 0.45 -22.37
N SER A 303 9.69 -0.59 -22.23
CA SER A 303 9.43 -1.70 -21.30
C SER A 303 9.35 -1.22 -19.84
N ASN A 304 10.26 -0.33 -19.43
CA ASN A 304 10.23 0.26 -18.10
C ASN A 304 8.96 1.10 -17.86
N VAL A 305 8.48 1.83 -18.87
CA VAL A 305 7.21 2.58 -18.78
C VAL A 305 6.02 1.61 -18.62
N VAL A 306 6.00 0.49 -19.34
CA VAL A 306 4.97 -0.57 -19.18
C VAL A 306 5.02 -1.16 -17.77
N ILE A 307 6.20 -1.51 -17.26
CA ILE A 307 6.39 -2.02 -15.91
C ILE A 307 5.95 -0.98 -14.86
N SER A 308 6.25 0.30 -15.10
CA SER A 308 5.81 1.39 -14.26
C SER A 308 4.28 1.50 -14.21
N ALA A 309 3.59 1.38 -15.35
CA ALA A 309 2.14 1.34 -15.42
C ALA A 309 1.53 0.16 -14.65
N VAL A 310 2.12 -1.03 -14.79
CA VAL A 310 1.70 -2.24 -14.05
C VAL A 310 1.79 -1.99 -12.55
N ARG A 311 2.93 -1.48 -12.05
CA ARG A 311 3.19 -1.30 -10.62
C ARG A 311 2.42 -0.14 -9.97
N HIS A 312 2.23 0.98 -10.66
CA HIS A 312 1.64 2.18 -10.06
C HIS A 312 0.15 2.34 -10.38
N VAL A 313 -0.33 1.79 -11.50
CA VAL A 313 -1.67 2.10 -12.00
C VAL A 313 -2.55 0.86 -12.07
N PHE A 314 -2.17 -0.16 -12.85
CA PHE A 314 -3.01 -1.35 -13.05
C PHE A 314 -3.10 -2.25 -11.80
N PHE A 315 -1.96 -2.52 -11.15
CA PHE A 315 -1.87 -3.44 -10.02
C PHE A 315 -1.23 -2.80 -8.80
N GLN A 316 -1.68 -1.60 -8.45
CA GLN A 316 -1.14 -0.86 -7.32
C GLN A 316 -1.26 -1.61 -5.97
N ASP A 317 -0.34 -1.26 -5.09
CA ASP A 317 -0.33 -1.64 -3.67
C ASP A 317 -1.58 -1.12 -2.93
N THR A 318 -1.93 -1.77 -1.82
CA THR A 318 -3.06 -1.40 -0.96
C THR A 318 -2.59 -0.70 0.30
N GLN A 319 -3.37 0.28 0.76
CA GLN A 319 -3.12 0.97 2.02
C GLN A 319 -3.39 0.07 3.25
N TYR A 320 -4.28 -0.91 3.14
CA TYR A 320 -4.76 -1.74 4.26
C TYR A 320 -4.59 -3.25 3.99
N ASP A 321 -4.30 -4.00 5.06
CA ASP A 321 -4.23 -5.47 5.09
C ASP A 321 -5.63 -6.10 4.93
N TYR A 322 -6.68 -5.40 5.38
CA TYR A 322 -8.07 -5.85 5.32
C TYR A 322 -9.03 -4.69 5.00
N ILE A 323 -9.86 -4.85 3.95
CA ILE A 323 -10.93 -3.92 3.62
C ILE A 323 -12.28 -4.54 3.99
N PRO A 324 -12.97 -4.03 5.03
CA PRO A 324 -14.23 -4.61 5.49
C PRO A 324 -15.40 -4.34 4.53
N LEU A 325 -16.24 -5.37 4.34
CA LEU A 325 -17.44 -5.33 3.50
C LEU A 325 -18.69 -5.01 4.32
N PHE A 326 -19.51 -4.09 3.84
CA PHE A 326 -20.80 -3.74 4.44
C PHE A 326 -21.90 -3.72 3.37
N PRO A 327 -23.10 -4.27 3.64
CA PRO A 327 -24.20 -4.24 2.67
C PRO A 327 -24.72 -2.83 2.40
N LYS A 328 -24.70 -1.95 3.41
CA LYS A 328 -25.12 -0.56 3.32
C LYS A 328 -24.07 0.36 3.95
N ILE A 329 -23.77 1.47 3.28
CA ILE A 329 -22.87 2.51 3.75
C ILE A 329 -23.60 3.86 3.73
N LEU A 330 -23.61 4.53 4.89
CA LEU A 330 -24.10 5.90 5.04
C LEU A 330 -22.89 6.83 5.11
N ILE A 331 -22.83 7.82 4.23
CA ILE A 331 -21.75 8.81 4.15
C ILE A 331 -22.33 10.17 4.55
N PRO A 332 -22.26 10.57 5.83
CA PRO A 332 -22.60 11.92 6.25
C PRO A 332 -21.44 12.87 5.92
N ILE A 333 -21.68 13.86 5.07
CA ILE A 333 -20.78 14.98 4.79
C ILE A 333 -21.11 16.09 5.79
N LEU A 334 -20.23 16.26 6.77
CA LEU A 334 -20.38 17.21 7.87
C LEU A 334 -19.47 18.40 7.64
N ILE A 335 -20.06 19.57 7.39
CA ILE A 335 -19.35 20.81 7.12
C ILE A 335 -19.31 21.65 8.39
N PHE A 336 -18.12 21.89 8.91
CA PHE A 336 -17.87 22.75 10.06
C PHE A 336 -17.29 24.08 9.60
N LYS A 337 -18.05 25.16 9.75
CA LYS A 337 -17.69 26.50 9.27
C LYS A 337 -17.30 27.47 10.38
N ASP A 338 -16.28 28.28 10.11
CA ASP A 338 -15.86 29.43 10.92
C ASP A 338 -16.41 30.78 10.40
N HIS A 339 -17.31 30.73 9.42
CA HIS A 339 -17.90 31.86 8.72
C HIS A 339 -19.40 31.63 8.48
N THR A 340 -20.07 32.65 7.98
CA THR A 340 -21.53 32.67 7.78
C THR A 340 -21.96 32.29 6.36
N ASP A 341 -21.06 32.39 5.38
CA ASP A 341 -21.36 32.11 3.98
C ASP A 341 -21.74 30.63 3.74
N PRO A 342 -22.66 30.36 2.81
CA PRO A 342 -23.05 28.99 2.47
C PRO A 342 -21.95 28.29 1.65
N VAL A 343 -21.45 27.16 2.14
CA VAL A 343 -20.41 26.35 1.48
C VAL A 343 -21.01 25.44 0.40
N GLN A 344 -22.30 25.12 0.52
CA GLN A 344 -23.01 24.16 -0.33
C GLN A 344 -22.97 24.47 -1.85
N ALA A 345 -22.70 25.72 -2.25
CA ALA A 345 -22.63 26.12 -3.66
C ALA A 345 -21.48 25.47 -4.45
N ASP A 346 -20.42 25.01 -3.76
CA ASP A 346 -19.22 24.46 -4.41
C ASP A 346 -19.23 22.91 -4.49
N ILE A 347 -20.17 22.24 -3.83
CA ILE A 347 -20.21 20.77 -3.70
C ILE A 347 -21.22 20.15 -4.69
N GLU A 348 -20.71 19.41 -5.66
CA GLU A 348 -21.52 18.75 -6.68
C GLU A 348 -21.91 17.33 -6.25
N LEU A 349 -23.07 17.21 -5.61
CA LEU A 349 -23.53 15.95 -5.00
C LEU A 349 -23.76 14.82 -6.00
N ASP A 350 -24.17 15.14 -7.22
CA ASP A 350 -24.46 14.12 -8.23
C ASP A 350 -23.17 13.42 -8.69
N ILE A 351 -22.07 14.16 -8.83
CA ILE A 351 -20.75 13.60 -9.12
C ILE A 351 -20.28 12.74 -7.94
N ILE A 352 -20.35 13.25 -6.72
CA ILE A 352 -19.92 12.51 -5.52
C ILE A 352 -20.74 11.22 -5.37
N ARG A 353 -22.06 11.28 -5.58
CA ARG A 353 -22.95 10.10 -5.51
C ARG A 353 -22.64 9.08 -6.61
N LYS A 354 -22.42 9.54 -7.85
CA LYS A 354 -22.02 8.68 -8.97
C LYS A 354 -20.71 7.96 -8.65
N GLU A 355 -19.69 8.69 -8.22
CA GLU A 355 -18.37 8.13 -7.96
C GLU A 355 -18.33 7.28 -6.68
N ALA A 356 -19.04 7.66 -5.62
CA ALA A 356 -19.15 6.84 -4.41
C ALA A 356 -19.80 5.47 -4.70
N ASN A 357 -20.86 5.41 -5.51
CA ASN A 357 -21.45 4.13 -5.92
C ASN A 357 -20.47 3.25 -6.74
N ARG A 358 -19.52 3.86 -7.45
CA ARG A 358 -18.47 3.13 -8.17
C ARG A 358 -17.37 2.64 -7.21
N ILE A 359 -16.96 3.48 -6.26
CA ILE A 359 -15.93 3.20 -5.24
C ILE A 359 -16.37 2.11 -4.26
N PHE A 360 -17.66 2.03 -3.92
CA PHE A 360 -18.22 0.98 -3.06
C PHE A 360 -19.06 -0.01 -3.87
N PRO A 361 -18.44 -0.87 -4.70
CA PRO A 361 -19.13 -1.70 -5.68
C PRO A 361 -20.06 -2.77 -5.06
N PHE A 362 -19.84 -3.14 -3.80
CA PHE A 362 -20.55 -4.21 -3.09
C PHE A 362 -21.59 -3.68 -2.08
N SER A 363 -21.80 -2.37 -2.02
CA SER A 363 -22.57 -1.72 -0.97
C SER A 363 -23.59 -0.74 -1.56
N GLN A 364 -24.75 -0.64 -0.93
CA GLN A 364 -25.67 0.45 -1.21
C GLN A 364 -25.20 1.71 -0.48
N VAL A 365 -24.92 2.78 -1.23
CA VAL A 365 -24.41 4.05 -0.68
C VAL A 365 -25.53 5.07 -0.55
N GLU A 366 -25.62 5.69 0.62
CA GLU A 366 -26.51 6.81 0.91
C GLU A 366 -25.66 7.99 1.40
N ILE A 367 -25.85 9.17 0.81
CA ILE A 367 -25.09 10.38 1.16
C ILE A 367 -26.04 11.40 1.78
N VAL A 368 -25.64 11.94 2.93
CA VAL A 368 -26.35 12.97 3.69
C VAL A 368 -25.42 14.16 3.90
N ILE A 369 -25.92 15.39 3.91
CA ILE A 369 -25.12 16.58 4.25
C ILE A 369 -25.69 17.25 5.49
N GLY A 370 -24.81 17.71 6.37
CA GLY A 370 -25.11 18.64 7.46
C GLY A 370 -24.11 19.79 7.50
N GLU A 371 -24.61 21.02 7.70
CA GLU A 371 -23.77 22.19 7.97
C GLU A 371 -23.91 22.61 9.43
N HIS A 372 -22.78 22.87 10.09
CA HIS A 372 -22.71 23.23 11.50
C HIS A 372 -21.70 24.36 11.68
N ALA A 373 -21.98 25.26 12.62
CA ALA A 373 -20.97 26.23 13.00
C ALA A 373 -19.92 25.51 13.87
N LEU A 374 -18.64 25.73 13.59
CA LEU A 374 -17.55 25.04 14.27
C LEU A 374 -17.64 25.23 15.80
N HIS A 375 -18.02 26.43 16.25
CA HIS A 375 -18.14 26.79 17.67
C HIS A 375 -19.28 26.08 18.42
N GLU A 376 -20.29 25.54 17.72
CA GLU A 376 -21.37 24.76 18.36
C GLU A 376 -20.85 23.41 18.88
N HIS A 377 -19.78 22.89 18.27
CA HIS A 377 -19.19 21.60 18.59
C HIS A 377 -17.84 21.77 19.29
N LYS A 378 -17.87 21.98 20.61
CA LYS A 378 -16.68 22.20 21.44
C LYS A 378 -15.64 21.08 21.31
N THR A 379 -16.06 19.81 21.26
CA THR A 379 -15.14 18.67 21.20
C THR A 379 -14.44 18.57 19.84
N ILE A 380 -15.19 18.71 18.75
CA ILE A 380 -14.64 18.75 17.38
C ILE A 380 -13.69 19.95 17.20
N SER A 381 -14.12 21.13 17.65
CA SER A 381 -13.26 22.32 17.68
C SER A 381 -11.97 22.05 18.44
N MET A 382 -12.07 21.48 19.64
CA MET A 382 -10.91 21.14 20.47
C MET A 382 -10.01 20.09 19.80
N ALA A 383 -10.59 19.11 19.08
CA ALA A 383 -9.84 18.12 18.33
C ALA A 383 -8.99 18.77 17.23
N LEU A 384 -9.59 19.65 16.42
CA LEU A 384 -8.93 20.43 15.38
C LEU A 384 -7.81 21.32 15.96
N TYR A 385 -8.11 22.12 16.99
CA TYR A 385 -7.11 23.01 17.56
C TYR A 385 -5.95 22.26 18.22
N LYS A 386 -6.21 21.12 18.87
CA LYS A 386 -5.15 20.32 19.49
C LYS A 386 -4.27 19.59 18.48
N SER A 387 -4.74 19.31 17.27
CA SER A 387 -3.95 18.69 16.21
C SER A 387 -3.13 19.69 15.38
N ILE A 388 -3.25 20.99 15.62
CA ILE A 388 -2.38 21.98 14.98
C ILE A 388 -0.95 21.81 15.52
N ARG A 389 0.00 21.72 14.58
CA ARG A 389 1.43 21.57 14.79
C ARG A 389 2.18 22.58 13.93
N SER A 390 3.46 22.77 14.22
CA SER A 390 4.36 23.59 13.40
C SER A 390 5.63 22.83 13.09
N HIS A 391 6.15 23.01 11.88
CA HIS A 391 7.39 22.40 11.44
C HIS A 391 8.18 23.39 10.58
N SER A 392 9.50 23.39 10.74
CA SER A 392 10.40 24.24 9.95
C SER A 392 11.00 23.42 8.82
N THR A 393 10.76 23.82 7.59
CA THR A 393 11.34 23.22 6.37
C THR A 393 12.23 24.23 5.66
N TYR A 394 13.21 23.75 4.88
CA TYR A 394 13.95 24.63 3.96
C TYR A 394 13.27 24.58 2.60
N GLU A 395 12.80 25.72 2.13
CA GLU A 395 12.04 25.82 0.88
C GLU A 395 12.71 26.76 -0.08
N LEU A 396 12.67 26.41 -1.37
CA LEU A 396 13.20 27.26 -2.42
C LEU A 396 12.33 28.51 -2.53
N ASN A 397 12.92 29.67 -2.28
CA ASN A 397 12.28 30.94 -2.60
C ASN A 397 12.41 31.18 -4.11
N PRO A 398 11.32 31.17 -4.90
CA PRO A 398 11.39 31.29 -6.35
C PRO A 398 11.97 32.63 -6.82
N PHE A 399 11.80 33.70 -6.04
CA PHE A 399 12.29 35.04 -6.38
C PHE A 399 13.79 35.22 -6.11
N LEU A 400 14.28 34.60 -5.03
CA LEU A 400 15.68 34.71 -4.61
C LEU A 400 16.55 33.54 -5.09
N ASN A 401 15.93 32.46 -5.57
CA ASN A 401 16.57 31.20 -5.95
C ASN A 401 17.48 30.62 -4.85
N THR A 402 17.14 30.88 -3.59
CA THR A 402 17.86 30.39 -2.40
C THR A 402 16.91 29.63 -1.50
N PHE A 403 17.39 28.56 -0.86
CA PHE A 403 16.64 27.86 0.17
C PHE A 403 16.60 28.69 1.45
N GLN A 404 15.39 28.97 1.95
CA GLN A 404 15.17 29.70 3.20
C GLN A 404 14.40 28.83 4.19
N PRO A 405 14.71 28.92 5.50
CA PRO A 405 13.91 28.24 6.51
C PRO A 405 12.51 28.88 6.58
N ASN A 406 11.48 28.07 6.41
CA ASN A 406 10.08 28.46 6.47
C ASN A 406 9.38 27.63 7.55
N THR A 407 8.72 28.29 8.49
CA THR A 407 7.90 27.63 9.52
C THR A 407 6.48 27.47 9.02
N LYS A 408 6.06 26.25 8.71
CA LYS A 408 4.69 25.93 8.31
C LYS A 408 3.88 25.43 9.49
N THR A 409 2.71 26.03 9.68
CA THR A 409 1.66 25.51 10.56
C THR A 409 0.80 24.52 9.78
N TYR A 410 0.59 23.34 10.33
CA TYR A 410 -0.21 22.29 9.69
C TYR A 410 -1.07 21.57 10.72
N VAL A 411 -2.07 20.85 10.24
CA VAL A 411 -2.92 19.97 11.05
C VAL A 411 -2.39 18.56 10.92
N ASP A 412 -2.02 17.95 12.04
CA ASP A 412 -1.67 16.53 12.10
C ASP A 412 -2.94 15.70 11.85
N SER A 413 -3.02 15.09 10.66
CA SER A 413 -4.25 14.43 10.22
C SER A 413 -4.52 13.18 11.05
N LYS A 414 -3.47 12.49 11.50
CA LYS A 414 -3.57 11.26 12.27
C LYS A 414 -4.07 11.50 13.68
N GLU A 415 -3.55 12.53 14.36
CA GLU A 415 -4.06 12.93 15.67
C GLU A 415 -5.52 13.41 15.58
N LEU A 416 -5.86 14.14 14.51
CA LEU A 416 -7.22 14.61 14.28
C LEU A 416 -8.20 13.44 14.06
N LEU A 417 -7.90 12.55 13.12
CA LEU A 417 -8.73 11.39 12.79
C LEU A 417 -8.93 10.46 14.00
N LEU A 418 -7.89 10.26 14.82
CA LEU A 418 -7.99 9.45 16.04
C LEU A 418 -8.91 10.09 17.09
N LYS A 419 -8.88 11.42 17.23
CA LYS A 419 -9.80 12.12 18.14
C LYS A 419 -11.23 12.12 17.63
N LEU A 420 -11.43 12.32 16.33
CA LEU A 420 -12.77 12.28 15.73
C LEU A 420 -13.40 10.89 15.88
N LYS A 421 -12.63 9.82 15.69
CA LYS A 421 -13.09 8.44 15.92
C LYS A 421 -13.68 8.21 17.31
N ASN A 422 -13.10 8.83 18.35
CA ASN A 422 -13.59 8.69 19.72
C ASN A 422 -14.85 9.54 19.98
N GLU A 423 -15.12 10.55 19.16
CA GLU A 423 -16.22 11.51 19.28
C GLU A 423 -17.41 11.19 18.34
N ASP A 424 -17.19 10.35 17.33
CA ASP A 424 -18.18 9.93 16.31
C ASP A 424 -19.45 9.33 16.95
N ASP A 425 -19.32 8.60 18.07
CA ASP A 425 -20.45 8.01 18.80
C ASP A 425 -21.43 9.06 19.35
N ILE A 426 -20.97 10.28 19.63
CA ILE A 426 -21.80 11.37 20.19
C ILE A 426 -22.52 12.14 19.07
N LEU A 427 -21.86 12.30 17.92
CA LEU A 427 -22.40 13.04 16.78
C LEU A 427 -23.45 12.22 16.00
N ALA A 428 -23.24 10.91 15.88
CA ALA A 428 -24.21 10.02 15.23
C ALA A 428 -25.57 9.99 15.95
N LEU A 429 -25.58 10.17 17.29
CA LEU A 429 -26.82 10.25 18.07
C LEU A 429 -27.50 11.63 18.03
N GLY A 430 -26.75 12.72 17.86
CA GLY A 430 -27.27 14.09 17.98
C GLY A 430 -27.50 14.84 16.66
N ILE A 431 -26.64 14.66 15.66
CA ILE A 431 -26.63 15.45 14.42
C ILE A 431 -27.56 14.89 13.34
N ILE A 432 -27.78 13.57 13.33
CA ILE A 432 -28.67 12.91 12.36
C ILE A 432 -30.16 13.14 12.73
N GLY A 433 -30.41 13.90 13.80
CA GLY A 433 -31.73 14.34 14.25
C GLY A 433 -32.38 15.40 13.34
N ASP A 434 -33.55 15.04 12.82
CA ASP A 434 -34.65 15.87 12.31
C ASP A 434 -34.62 16.51 10.92
N ARG A 435 -33.53 16.50 10.13
CA ARG A 435 -33.55 17.18 8.81
C ARG A 435 -33.12 16.42 7.55
N VAL A 436 -32.63 15.19 7.63
CA VAL A 436 -32.35 14.41 6.41
C VAL A 436 -32.83 12.99 6.59
N THR A 437 -33.82 12.61 5.78
CA THR A 437 -34.32 11.26 5.48
C THR A 437 -34.26 10.26 6.63
N GLN A 438 -35.42 10.01 7.24
CA GLN A 438 -35.77 8.81 8.02
C GLN A 438 -34.67 7.74 8.00
N LEU A 439 -33.82 7.76 9.03
CA LEU A 439 -33.02 6.59 9.42
C LEU A 439 -33.94 5.36 9.30
N PRO A 440 -33.52 4.26 8.66
CA PRO A 440 -34.32 3.06 8.61
C PRO A 440 -34.79 2.72 10.03
N ILE A 441 -36.11 2.55 10.19
CA ILE A 441 -36.83 2.36 11.46
C ILE A 441 -36.25 1.19 12.31
N SER A 442 -35.37 0.38 11.74
CA SER A 442 -34.63 -0.70 12.41
C SER A 442 -33.59 -0.26 13.46
N LEU A 443 -33.15 1.00 13.50
CA LEU A 443 -32.19 1.49 14.51
C LEU A 443 -32.85 2.07 15.77
N ASN A 444 -34.17 2.26 15.77
CA ASN A 444 -34.88 2.97 16.84
C ASN A 444 -35.70 2.06 17.79
N GLN A 445 -35.29 0.79 17.96
CA GLN A 445 -35.92 -0.16 18.89
C GLN A 445 -35.00 -0.55 20.05
N ASN A 446 -34.42 0.41 20.76
CA ASN A 446 -33.88 0.15 22.09
C ASN A 446 -34.15 1.36 22.99
N ASN A 447 -35.38 1.44 23.48
CA ASN A 447 -35.74 1.90 24.82
C ASN A 447 -37.25 1.78 24.99
N ASN A 448 -37.72 0.55 25.17
CA ASN A 448 -38.90 0.27 25.99
C ASN A 448 -38.85 -1.20 26.39
N HIS A 449 -38.56 -1.45 27.67
CA HIS A 449 -38.76 -2.74 28.29
C HIS A 449 -40.20 -3.21 28.01
N ASN A 450 -40.33 -4.28 27.23
CA ASN A 450 -41.35 -5.29 27.45
C ASN A 450 -40.99 -6.58 26.71
N HIS A 451 -40.88 -7.64 27.49
CA HIS A 451 -40.78 -9.03 27.04
C HIS A 451 -41.91 -9.36 26.05
N ASN A 452 -41.57 -9.81 24.84
CA ASN A 452 -42.00 -11.07 24.24
C ASN A 452 -41.93 -11.02 22.70
N ASN A 453 -41.20 -11.99 22.14
CA ASN A 453 -41.33 -12.55 20.79
C ASN A 453 -41.47 -11.57 19.62
N LYS A 454 -40.34 -11.10 19.08
CA LYS A 454 -40.21 -10.81 17.64
C LYS A 454 -38.95 -11.45 17.07
N LYS A 455 -39.19 -12.27 16.04
CA LYS A 455 -38.23 -13.05 15.27
C LYS A 455 -37.12 -12.16 14.71
N ASN A 456 -35.89 -12.69 14.75
CA ASN A 456 -34.70 -12.26 14.03
C ASN A 456 -35.01 -11.71 12.63
N THR A 457 -35.06 -10.38 12.50
CA THR A 457 -34.70 -9.73 11.24
C THR A 457 -33.21 -9.46 11.32
N ASN A 458 -32.42 -10.21 10.55
CA ASN A 458 -30.97 -10.05 10.44
C ASN A 458 -30.59 -8.56 10.40
N LEU A 459 -29.92 -8.07 11.45
CA LEU A 459 -29.31 -6.75 11.49
C LEU A 459 -28.35 -6.65 10.30
N GLN A 460 -28.75 -6.00 9.22
CA GLN A 460 -27.82 -5.56 8.19
C GLN A 460 -26.96 -4.46 8.82
N LYS A 461 -25.72 -4.80 9.20
CA LYS A 461 -24.74 -3.85 9.73
C LYS A 461 -24.53 -2.75 8.69
N THR A 462 -25.05 -1.55 8.96
CA THR A 462 -24.79 -0.36 8.14
C THR A 462 -23.52 0.30 8.66
N LYS A 463 -22.54 0.57 7.80
CA LYS A 463 -21.36 1.35 8.17
C LYS A 463 -21.63 2.84 7.97
N ILE A 464 -21.24 3.65 8.94
CA ILE A 464 -21.21 5.10 8.82
C ILE A 464 -19.77 5.49 8.48
N LEU A 465 -19.57 6.26 7.42
CA LEU A 465 -18.26 6.80 7.01
C LEU A 465 -18.37 8.33 6.92
N PRO A 466 -18.15 9.06 8.02
CA PRO A 466 -18.24 10.52 8.02
C PRO A 466 -17.13 11.18 7.21
N VAL A 467 -17.53 12.22 6.47
CA VAL A 467 -16.64 13.14 5.75
C VAL A 467 -16.69 14.49 6.45
N TYR A 468 -15.64 14.81 7.19
CA TYR A 468 -15.45 16.06 7.92
C TYR A 468 -14.82 17.12 7.02
N ILE A 469 -15.57 18.18 6.72
CA ILE A 469 -15.08 19.33 5.96
C ILE A 469 -14.91 20.50 6.94
N PHE A 470 -13.67 20.91 7.18
CA PHE A 470 -13.38 22.12 7.95
C PHE A 470 -13.22 23.30 6.99
N SER A 471 -14.24 24.14 6.96
CA SER A 471 -14.26 25.33 6.12
C SER A 471 -13.80 26.54 6.95
N LEU A 472 -12.51 26.84 6.80
CA LEU A 472 -11.74 27.79 7.60
C LEU A 472 -11.40 29.04 6.76
N LEU A 473 -12.38 29.92 6.59
CA LEU A 473 -12.27 31.13 5.76
C LEU A 473 -11.94 32.39 6.58
N THR A 474 -12.30 32.42 7.86
CA THR A 474 -11.94 33.53 8.76
C THR A 474 -10.61 33.30 9.47
N THR A 475 -10.19 32.04 9.58
CA THR A 475 -8.92 31.67 10.20
C THR A 475 -7.73 32.25 9.40
N PRO A 476 -6.84 33.05 10.02
CA PRO A 476 -5.74 33.71 9.31
C PRO A 476 -4.56 32.77 9.01
N MET A 477 -4.57 31.56 9.57
CA MET A 477 -3.51 30.56 9.39
C MET A 477 -3.69 29.80 8.07
N ASN A 478 -2.61 29.68 7.30
CA ASN A 478 -2.57 28.84 6.11
C ASN A 478 -2.38 27.37 6.52
N LEU A 479 -3.49 26.70 6.85
CA LEU A 479 -3.47 25.32 7.34
C LEU A 479 -3.57 24.30 6.20
N LEU A 480 -2.68 23.31 6.25
CA LEU A 480 -2.71 22.10 5.41
C LEU A 480 -2.71 20.87 6.31
N LEU A 481 -3.19 19.73 5.82
CA LEU A 481 -3.04 18.43 6.47
C LEU A 481 -1.65 17.86 6.16
N ASP A 482 -0.97 17.37 7.19
CA ASP A 482 0.36 16.75 7.07
C ASP A 482 1.32 17.56 6.18
N LYS A 483 1.30 18.88 6.40
CA LYS A 483 2.13 19.93 5.74
C LYS A 483 1.79 20.24 4.28
N TYR A 484 1.23 19.31 3.51
CA TYR A 484 1.09 19.46 2.05
C TYR A 484 -0.29 19.12 1.49
N TYR A 485 -1.06 18.29 2.19
CA TYR A 485 -2.31 17.75 1.69
C TYR A 485 -3.50 18.61 2.11
N LEU A 486 -4.59 18.54 1.34
CA LEU A 486 -5.86 19.17 1.70
C LEU A 486 -6.89 18.15 2.19
N TYR A 487 -6.62 16.87 2.02
CA TYR A 487 -7.44 15.79 2.54
C TYR A 487 -6.56 14.72 3.20
N SER A 488 -7.16 13.98 4.12
CA SER A 488 -6.60 12.77 4.70
C SER A 488 -7.74 11.81 5.02
N SER A 489 -7.46 10.51 4.96
CA SER A 489 -8.48 9.48 5.11
C SER A 489 -7.91 8.25 5.81
N ASN A 490 -8.74 7.65 6.66
CA ASN A 490 -8.61 6.28 7.11
C ASN A 490 -9.89 5.49 6.75
N GLN A 491 -10.03 4.25 7.22
CA GLN A 491 -11.22 3.44 6.98
C GLN A 491 -12.47 3.92 7.74
N ASP A 492 -12.31 4.75 8.77
CA ASP A 492 -13.39 5.13 9.70
C ASP A 492 -13.92 6.54 9.41
N SER A 493 -13.08 7.47 8.96
CA SER A 493 -13.42 8.86 8.71
C SER A 493 -12.50 9.51 7.66
N ILE A 494 -13.01 10.57 7.05
CA ILE A 494 -12.30 11.38 6.05
C ILE A 494 -12.30 12.83 6.54
N VAL A 495 -11.16 13.52 6.43
CA VAL A 495 -11.02 14.92 6.81
C VAL A 495 -10.53 15.73 5.62
N ILE A 496 -11.16 16.88 5.40
CA ILE A 496 -10.89 17.80 4.30
C ILE A 496 -10.76 19.23 4.87
N LEU A 497 -9.77 19.97 4.40
CA LEU A 497 -9.57 21.37 4.71
C LEU A 497 -9.95 22.24 3.52
N GLN A 498 -10.81 23.21 3.78
CA GLN A 498 -11.20 24.23 2.83
C GLN A 498 -10.75 25.59 3.37
N THR A 499 -9.76 26.21 2.71
CA THR A 499 -9.16 27.48 3.13
C THR A 499 -9.24 28.52 2.01
N LYS A 500 -9.16 29.80 2.37
CA LYS A 500 -9.18 30.93 1.42
C LYS A 500 -7.87 31.08 0.64
N PHE A 501 -6.75 30.60 1.20
CA PHE A 501 -5.43 30.80 0.63
C PHE A 501 -5.13 29.79 -0.47
N THR A 502 -4.63 30.29 -1.61
CA THR A 502 -4.03 29.44 -2.63
C THR A 502 -2.61 29.08 -2.22
N PHE A 503 -2.33 27.79 -2.07
CA PHE A 503 -1.00 27.33 -1.71
C PHE A 503 -0.08 27.30 -2.94
N GLN A 504 1.09 27.93 -2.85
CA GLN A 504 2.14 27.93 -3.86
C GLN A 504 3.46 27.51 -3.20
N GLY A 505 4.31 26.72 -3.88
CA GLY A 505 5.74 26.66 -3.51
C GLY A 505 6.42 25.30 -3.31
N THR A 506 5.74 24.16 -3.43
CA THR A 506 6.40 22.84 -3.27
C THR A 506 6.44 21.99 -4.52
N PHE A 507 5.57 22.27 -5.48
CA PHE A 507 5.51 21.56 -6.75
C PHE A 507 5.66 22.53 -7.89
N TYR A 508 6.29 22.08 -8.96
CA TYR A 508 6.45 22.86 -10.18
C TYR A 508 5.85 22.09 -11.37
N GLN A 509 5.39 22.85 -12.35
CA GLN A 509 4.89 22.39 -13.63
C GLN A 509 5.39 23.37 -14.69
N GLY A 510 6.26 22.90 -15.59
CA GLY A 510 7.06 23.75 -16.46
C GLY A 510 7.82 24.79 -15.64
N ASN A 511 7.71 26.05 -16.04
CA ASN A 511 8.38 27.18 -15.37
C ASN A 511 7.54 27.80 -14.24
N LYS A 512 6.38 27.21 -13.89
CA LYS A 512 5.47 27.76 -12.88
C LYS A 512 5.36 26.83 -11.67
N LEU A 513 5.18 27.44 -10.49
CA LEU A 513 4.80 26.71 -9.30
C LEU A 513 3.33 26.30 -9.39
N VAL A 514 3.02 25.06 -9.01
CA VAL A 514 1.64 24.56 -8.96
C VAL A 514 0.91 25.27 -7.83
N SER A 515 -0.19 25.94 -8.17
CA SER A 515 -1.10 26.53 -7.20
C SER A 515 -2.21 25.54 -6.84
N VAL A 516 -2.32 25.17 -5.57
CA VAL A 516 -3.43 24.35 -5.08
C VAL A 516 -4.50 25.27 -4.50
N ASN A 517 -5.68 25.28 -5.12
CA ASN A 517 -6.84 26.04 -4.63
C ASN A 517 -7.81 25.08 -3.92
N ALA A 518 -7.89 25.20 -2.59
CA ALA A 518 -8.75 24.36 -1.77
C ALA A 518 -10.25 24.55 -2.07
N MET A 519 -10.67 25.75 -2.50
CA MET A 519 -12.07 26.05 -2.82
C MET A 519 -12.54 25.26 -4.04
N LYS A 520 -11.71 25.21 -5.09
CA LYS A 520 -12.09 24.61 -6.37
C LYS A 520 -11.92 23.09 -6.43
N THR A 521 -11.25 22.49 -5.44
CA THR A 521 -10.86 21.08 -5.48
C THR A 521 -11.62 20.20 -4.48
N ILE A 522 -12.69 20.71 -3.87
CA ILE A 522 -13.41 20.01 -2.80
C ILE A 522 -14.03 18.68 -3.26
N ASN A 523 -14.71 18.67 -4.42
CA ASN A 523 -15.32 17.47 -4.99
C ASN A 523 -14.26 16.38 -5.24
N ARG A 524 -13.14 16.78 -5.82
CA ARG A 524 -11.98 15.92 -6.07
C ARG A 524 -11.43 15.34 -4.75
N GLN A 525 -11.28 16.15 -3.72
CA GLN A 525 -10.75 15.71 -2.42
C GLN A 525 -11.69 14.74 -1.71
N ILE A 526 -13.01 14.95 -1.80
CA ILE A 526 -14.01 14.01 -1.28
C ILE A 526 -13.86 12.66 -1.98
N VAL A 527 -13.83 12.64 -3.31
CA VAL A 527 -13.71 11.37 -4.07
C VAL A 527 -12.36 10.69 -3.81
N ALA A 528 -11.26 11.44 -3.71
CA ALA A 528 -9.95 10.91 -3.34
C ALA A 528 -9.96 10.29 -1.94
N GLY A 529 -10.55 10.98 -0.95
CA GLY A 529 -10.71 10.47 0.41
C GLY A 529 -11.55 9.19 0.46
N LEU A 530 -12.66 9.14 -0.28
CA LEU A 530 -13.50 7.94 -0.39
C LEU A 530 -12.72 6.76 -0.99
N ALA A 531 -11.94 7.00 -2.04
CA ALA A 531 -11.12 5.96 -2.66
C ALA A 531 -9.97 5.48 -1.75
N ASN A 532 -9.30 6.39 -1.03
CA ASN A 532 -8.29 6.03 -0.03
C ASN A 532 -8.88 5.24 1.14
N SER A 533 -10.13 5.50 1.53
CA SER A 533 -10.83 4.69 2.55
C SER A 533 -11.03 3.23 2.12
N GLN A 534 -11.02 2.96 0.81
CA GLN A 534 -11.06 1.64 0.20
C GLN A 534 -9.66 1.07 -0.13
N GLY A 535 -8.60 1.70 0.38
CA GLY A 535 -7.24 1.17 0.30
C GLY A 535 -6.45 1.56 -0.95
N ILE A 536 -6.96 2.47 -1.79
CA ILE A 536 -6.22 2.97 -2.96
C ILE A 536 -5.19 4.02 -2.52
N MET A 537 -3.96 3.91 -3.02
CA MET A 537 -2.88 4.86 -2.71
C MET A 537 -2.76 6.00 -3.74
N GLY A 538 -3.29 5.77 -4.94
CA GLY A 538 -3.12 6.67 -6.08
C GLY A 538 -1.87 6.34 -6.90
N PRO A 539 -1.72 6.95 -8.08
CA PRO A 539 -0.77 6.49 -9.10
C PRO A 539 0.68 6.91 -8.88
N THR A 540 0.97 7.65 -7.80
CA THR A 540 2.34 8.17 -7.57
C THR A 540 3.11 7.41 -6.51
N LEU A 541 2.43 6.80 -5.55
CA LEU A 541 3.06 6.12 -4.43
C LEU A 541 3.04 4.61 -4.62
N ARG A 542 4.16 3.96 -4.32
CA ARG A 542 4.24 2.49 -4.21
C ARG A 542 5.21 2.07 -3.14
N TYR A 543 5.10 0.83 -2.70
CA TYR A 543 6.16 0.17 -1.94
C TYR A 543 7.25 -0.33 -2.88
N SER A 544 8.51 -0.18 -2.46
CA SER A 544 9.67 -0.67 -3.19
C SER A 544 10.45 -1.63 -2.32
N GLU A 545 10.32 -2.92 -2.60
CA GLU A 545 11.02 -4.00 -1.89
C GLU A 545 12.55 -3.81 -1.87
N PRO A 546 13.25 -3.45 -2.97
CA PRO A 546 14.70 -3.20 -2.94
C PRO A 546 15.12 -2.04 -2.02
N HIS A 547 14.22 -1.10 -1.74
CA HIS A 547 14.49 0.05 -0.88
C HIS A 547 13.84 -0.07 0.50
N GLN A 548 13.03 -1.12 0.73
CA GLN A 548 12.22 -1.33 1.94
C GLN A 548 11.45 -0.08 2.41
N ARG A 549 10.93 0.71 1.46
CA ARG A 549 10.19 1.95 1.75
C ARG A 549 9.21 2.31 0.65
N LEU A 550 8.34 3.25 0.97
CA LEU A 550 7.52 3.92 -0.04
C LEU A 550 8.40 4.79 -0.95
N VAL A 551 8.18 4.68 -2.25
CA VAL A 551 8.81 5.47 -3.30
C VAL A 551 7.72 6.23 -4.04
N ASN A 552 8.06 7.45 -4.46
CA ASN A 552 7.15 8.32 -5.17
C ASN A 552 7.63 8.57 -6.60
N ASN A 553 6.71 8.48 -7.56
CA ASN A 553 6.94 8.67 -8.98
C ASN A 553 5.80 9.48 -9.59
N TYR A 554 6.10 10.64 -10.18
CA TYR A 554 5.07 11.51 -10.73
C TYR A 554 4.67 11.17 -12.17
N LEU A 555 5.24 10.16 -12.83
CA LEU A 555 4.96 9.84 -14.24
C LEU A 555 3.46 9.76 -14.55
N TRP A 556 2.70 9.07 -13.69
CA TRP A 556 1.26 8.85 -13.87
C TRP A 556 0.37 9.83 -13.08
N SER A 557 0.83 11.07 -12.88
CA SER A 557 0.10 12.08 -12.09
C SER A 557 -1.06 12.75 -12.82
N TYR A 558 -1.16 12.56 -14.15
CA TYR A 558 -2.18 13.17 -14.99
C TYR A 558 -3.17 12.12 -15.51
N GLY A 559 -4.39 12.58 -15.80
CA GLY A 559 -5.48 11.75 -16.33
C GLY A 559 -6.71 11.74 -15.44
N GLN A 560 -7.60 10.78 -15.69
CA GLN A 560 -8.88 10.64 -14.99
C GLN A 560 -8.70 10.00 -13.60
N HIS A 561 -8.14 10.75 -12.65
CA HIS A 561 -8.10 10.36 -11.24
C HIS A 561 -8.06 11.56 -10.29
N PRO A 562 -8.59 11.43 -9.07
CA PRO A 562 -8.64 12.54 -8.12
C PRO A 562 -7.37 12.69 -7.27
N PHE A 563 -6.41 11.77 -7.34
CA PHE A 563 -5.21 11.76 -6.49
C PHE A 563 -4.13 12.77 -6.88
N GLY A 564 -3.18 13.01 -5.97
CA GLY A 564 -1.97 13.80 -6.21
C GLY A 564 -2.18 15.32 -6.15
N PHE A 565 -1.24 16.06 -6.75
CA PHE A 565 -1.25 17.54 -6.78
C PHE A 565 -1.54 18.10 -8.18
N PHE A 566 -1.24 17.31 -9.21
CA PHE A 566 -1.32 17.71 -10.62
C PHE A 566 -2.65 17.37 -11.29
N GLY A 567 -3.29 16.25 -10.89
CA GLY A 567 -4.60 15.86 -11.42
C GLY A 567 -5.69 16.88 -11.08
N ASN A 568 -6.71 16.99 -11.94
CA ASN A 568 -7.80 17.97 -11.74
C ASN A 568 -9.18 17.40 -12.03
N THR A 569 -9.33 16.08 -12.00
CA THR A 569 -10.61 15.43 -12.22
C THR A 569 -11.20 14.99 -10.89
N SER A 570 -12.51 15.17 -10.75
CA SER A 570 -13.26 14.58 -9.64
C SER A 570 -13.68 13.14 -9.93
N GLU A 571 -13.63 12.73 -11.20
CA GLU A 571 -13.97 11.37 -11.62
C GLU A 571 -12.78 10.42 -11.52
N ILE A 572 -13.09 9.13 -11.32
CA ILE A 572 -12.12 8.06 -11.22
C ILE A 572 -12.15 7.13 -12.45
N SER A 573 -10.97 6.80 -12.98
CA SER A 573 -10.81 5.82 -14.05
C SER A 573 -11.28 4.43 -13.63
N GLN A 574 -11.77 3.65 -14.58
CA GLN A 574 -12.18 2.26 -14.35
C GLN A 574 -11.06 1.38 -13.78
N ILE A 575 -9.80 1.70 -14.05
CA ILE A 575 -8.62 0.96 -13.55
C ILE A 575 -8.59 0.94 -12.00
N PHE A 576 -8.85 2.09 -11.38
CA PHE A 576 -8.85 2.19 -9.92
C PHE A 576 -10.05 1.47 -9.32
N ILE A 577 -11.21 1.49 -9.98
CA ILE A 577 -12.39 0.72 -9.55
C ILE A 577 -12.12 -0.78 -9.59
N ASP A 578 -11.49 -1.27 -10.66
CA ASP A 578 -11.11 -2.68 -10.76
C ASP A 578 -10.08 -3.05 -9.68
N SER A 579 -9.15 -2.14 -9.36
CA SER A 579 -8.21 -2.29 -8.24
C SER A 579 -8.91 -2.38 -6.89
N ILE A 580 -9.94 -1.55 -6.64
CA ILE A 580 -10.74 -1.64 -5.40
C ILE A 580 -11.44 -2.98 -5.29
N ILE A 581 -12.19 -3.39 -6.33
CA ILE A 581 -12.92 -4.67 -6.36
C ILE A 581 -11.97 -5.81 -6.01
N ARG A 582 -10.83 -5.86 -6.69
CA ARG A 582 -9.80 -6.88 -6.54
C ARG A 582 -9.17 -6.86 -5.15
N ASN A 583 -8.73 -5.70 -4.67
CA ASN A 583 -8.08 -5.57 -3.37
C ASN A 583 -9.05 -5.96 -2.24
N THR A 584 -10.33 -5.58 -2.33
CA THR A 584 -11.35 -5.99 -1.35
C THR A 584 -11.53 -7.51 -1.30
N ILE A 585 -11.58 -8.17 -2.46
CA ILE A 585 -11.71 -9.64 -2.52
C ILE A 585 -10.46 -10.31 -1.95
N ILE A 586 -9.26 -9.93 -2.43
CA ILE A 586 -7.99 -10.55 -2.03
C ILE A 586 -7.74 -10.35 -0.55
N THR A 587 -7.89 -9.14 -0.03
CA THR A 587 -7.67 -8.84 1.38
C THR A 587 -8.69 -9.54 2.28
N SER A 588 -9.95 -9.69 1.85
CA SER A 588 -10.95 -10.46 2.59
C SER A 588 -10.61 -11.94 2.69
N VAL A 589 -10.15 -12.55 1.59
CA VAL A 589 -9.72 -13.96 1.58
C VAL A 589 -8.45 -14.14 2.42
N GLN A 590 -7.47 -13.25 2.24
CA GLN A 590 -6.22 -13.26 3.01
C GLN A 590 -6.49 -13.11 4.50
N SER A 591 -7.32 -12.16 4.92
CA SER A 591 -7.70 -11.97 6.32
C SER A 591 -8.41 -13.20 6.89
N SER A 592 -9.30 -13.82 6.11
CA SER A 592 -9.97 -15.07 6.51
C SER A 592 -8.98 -16.22 6.73
N ASN A 593 -8.01 -16.37 5.81
CA ASN A 593 -6.94 -17.37 5.95
C ASN A 593 -6.03 -17.08 7.15
N GLN A 594 -5.64 -15.82 7.36
CA GLN A 594 -4.86 -15.41 8.52
C GLN A 594 -5.58 -15.71 9.83
N ASN A 595 -6.89 -15.42 9.92
CA ASN A 595 -7.68 -15.73 11.10
C ASN A 595 -7.75 -17.24 11.38
N LEU A 596 -7.88 -18.07 10.34
CA LEU A 596 -7.84 -19.53 10.48
C LEU A 596 -6.47 -20.04 10.93
N ASN A 597 -5.39 -19.50 10.38
CA ASN A 597 -4.03 -19.85 10.78
C ASN A 597 -3.73 -19.42 12.22
N LEU A 598 -4.21 -18.25 12.65
CA LEU A 598 -4.11 -17.79 14.04
C LEU A 598 -4.91 -18.69 14.99
N ALA A 599 -6.10 -19.13 14.57
CA ALA A 599 -6.89 -20.08 15.35
C ALA A 599 -6.17 -21.42 15.49
N LEU A 600 -5.62 -21.94 14.39
CA LEU A 600 -4.82 -23.16 14.40
C LEU A 600 -3.58 -23.02 15.29
N GLN A 601 -2.86 -21.90 15.18
CA GLN A 601 -1.68 -21.61 16.00
C GLN A 601 -2.03 -21.61 17.50
N LYS A 602 -3.16 -21.00 17.89
CA LYS A 602 -3.63 -21.04 19.28
C LYS A 602 -3.95 -22.46 19.75
N ILE A 603 -4.56 -23.27 18.89
CA ILE A 603 -4.85 -24.69 19.19
C ILE A 603 -3.53 -25.47 19.34
N THR A 604 -2.54 -25.25 18.46
CA THR A 604 -1.24 -25.91 18.54
C THR A 604 -0.44 -25.46 19.76
N ASP A 605 -0.45 -24.17 20.09
CA ASP A 605 0.22 -23.62 21.28
C ASP A 605 -0.39 -24.21 22.57
N PHE A 606 -1.72 -24.32 22.61
CA PHE A 606 -2.40 -24.98 23.72
C PHE A 606 -2.09 -26.48 23.79
N SER A 607 -2.10 -27.18 22.65
CA SER A 607 -1.74 -28.59 22.55
C SER A 607 -0.31 -28.85 23.01
N THR A 608 0.66 -28.06 22.54
CA THR A 608 2.06 -28.19 22.97
C THR A 608 2.24 -27.91 24.46
N LYS A 609 1.50 -26.96 25.03
CA LYS A 609 1.56 -26.62 26.46
C LYS A 609 0.97 -27.70 27.38
N TYR A 610 -0.11 -28.36 26.96
CA TYR A 610 -0.90 -29.24 27.84
C TYR A 610 -0.96 -30.72 27.43
N LEU A 611 -0.63 -31.06 26.17
CA LEU A 611 -0.65 -32.42 25.64
C LEU A 611 0.75 -32.98 25.36
N ILE A 612 1.78 -32.14 25.20
CA ILE A 612 3.17 -32.57 24.97
C ILE A 612 3.97 -32.45 26.27
N ASP A 613 4.54 -33.58 26.74
CA ASP A 613 5.44 -33.60 27.90
C ASP A 613 6.81 -32.99 27.54
N SER A 614 7.53 -32.51 28.55
CA SER A 614 8.89 -31.97 28.52
C SER A 614 9.97 -32.84 27.84
N LEU A 615 9.63 -34.07 27.44
CA LEU A 615 10.50 -35.03 26.78
C LEU A 615 9.98 -35.55 25.42
N GLY A 616 8.86 -35.01 24.90
CA GLY A 616 8.39 -35.31 23.53
C GLY A 616 7.75 -36.69 23.32
N TYR A 617 7.27 -37.34 24.37
CA TYR A 617 6.53 -38.60 24.28
C TYR A 617 5.03 -38.34 24.11
N ASP A 618 4.38 -39.11 23.23
CA ASP A 618 2.92 -39.21 23.20
C ASP A 618 2.40 -39.73 24.55
N VAL A 619 1.21 -39.28 24.96
CA VAL A 619 0.58 -39.57 26.28
C VAL A 619 0.50 -41.07 26.61
N ASP A 620 0.59 -41.93 25.59
CA ASP A 620 0.51 -43.37 25.70
C ASP A 620 1.87 -44.04 26.00
N ASP A 621 3.00 -43.35 25.81
CA ASP A 621 4.37 -43.92 25.87
C ASP A 621 5.25 -43.42 27.04
N VAL A 622 4.73 -42.59 27.95
CA VAL A 622 5.55 -41.97 29.01
C VAL A 622 5.88 -42.97 30.13
N PRO A 623 7.17 -43.32 30.38
CA PRO A 623 7.57 -44.09 31.54
C PRO A 623 7.89 -43.11 32.68
N TYR A 624 6.92 -42.92 33.57
CA TYR A 624 7.00 -42.15 34.83
C TYR A 624 7.26 -40.64 34.72
N GLY A 625 6.22 -39.87 35.07
CA GLY A 625 6.37 -38.59 35.78
C GLY A 625 6.68 -37.36 34.93
N GLY A 626 5.69 -36.91 34.16
CA GLY A 626 5.60 -35.54 33.63
C GLY A 626 4.20 -34.99 33.87
N ASN A 627 4.07 -33.67 34.05
CA ASN A 627 2.89 -32.95 34.55
C ASN A 627 1.56 -33.37 33.87
N LEU A 628 0.86 -34.33 34.46
CA LEU A 628 -0.43 -34.82 34.00
C LEU A 628 -1.50 -34.48 35.03
N ILE A 629 -2.06 -33.28 34.91
CA ILE A 629 -3.20 -32.85 35.75
C ILE A 629 -4.50 -33.57 35.33
N ASP A 630 -4.62 -34.09 34.09
CA ASP A 630 -5.89 -34.62 33.56
C ASP A 630 -6.07 -36.16 33.66
N ARG A 631 -4.99 -36.98 33.81
CA ARG A 631 -5.16 -38.45 34.04
C ARG A 631 -5.61 -38.79 35.45
N LEU A 632 -5.23 -37.98 36.45
CA LEU A 632 -5.40 -38.34 37.85
C LEU A 632 -6.81 -38.10 38.39
N TYR A 633 -7.65 -37.35 37.68
CA TYR A 633 -9.00 -36.99 38.15
C TYR A 633 -10.14 -37.87 37.60
N HIS A 634 -9.93 -38.62 36.51
CA HIS A 634 -10.98 -39.45 35.92
C HIS A 634 -10.52 -40.90 35.73
N THR A 635 -10.99 -41.79 36.61
CA THR A 635 -10.86 -43.24 36.45
C THR A 635 -11.56 -43.71 35.18
N PRO A 636 -10.94 -44.56 34.34
CA PRO A 636 -11.60 -45.18 33.18
C PRO A 636 -12.71 -46.15 33.63
N PRO A 637 -13.71 -46.44 32.77
CA PRO A 637 -13.67 -46.28 31.31
C PRO A 637 -14.80 -45.38 30.78
N SER A 638 -14.50 -44.25 30.15
CA SER A 638 -15.30 -43.71 29.01
C SER A 638 -15.03 -42.25 28.62
N LYS A 639 -14.39 -41.42 29.45
CA LYS A 639 -14.18 -40.01 29.10
C LYS A 639 -12.77 -39.79 28.56
N THR A 640 -12.66 -39.37 27.30
CA THR A 640 -11.43 -38.76 26.81
C THR A 640 -11.06 -37.60 27.74
N PRO A 641 -9.77 -37.38 28.05
CA PRO A 641 -9.34 -36.23 28.83
C PRO A 641 -9.96 -34.97 28.22
N ILE A 642 -10.47 -34.07 29.05
CA ILE A 642 -11.26 -32.89 28.63
C ILE A 642 -10.46 -32.11 27.57
N ILE A 643 -9.15 -32.03 27.77
CA ILE A 643 -8.18 -31.39 26.88
C ILE A 643 -8.13 -32.08 25.51
N LYS A 644 -7.99 -33.41 25.45
CA LYS A 644 -7.92 -34.17 24.18
C LYS A 644 -9.24 -34.12 23.41
N GLY A 645 -10.37 -34.16 24.12
CA GLY A 645 -11.70 -34.05 23.49
C GLY A 645 -11.96 -32.67 22.88
N VAL A 646 -11.58 -31.60 23.59
CA VAL A 646 -11.73 -30.23 23.11
C VAL A 646 -10.79 -29.96 21.93
N VAL A 647 -9.50 -30.29 22.03
CA VAL A 647 -8.53 -30.07 20.94
C VAL A 647 -8.94 -30.81 19.67
N LYS A 648 -9.36 -32.09 19.79
CA LYS A 648 -9.86 -32.85 18.63
C LYS A 648 -11.06 -32.15 17.97
N ARG A 649 -12.06 -31.76 18.77
CA ARG A 649 -13.26 -31.07 18.25
C ARG A 649 -12.92 -29.75 17.56
N LEU A 650 -12.01 -28.96 18.15
CA LEU A 650 -11.58 -27.69 17.55
C LEU A 650 -10.83 -27.92 16.24
N HIS A 651 -10.01 -28.97 16.15
CA HIS A 651 -9.31 -29.34 14.92
C HIS A 651 -10.27 -29.83 13.82
N ASP A 652 -11.21 -30.72 14.16
CA ASP A 652 -12.23 -31.22 13.23
C ASP A 652 -13.07 -30.04 12.65
N ASN A 653 -13.47 -29.09 13.51
CA ASN A 653 -14.19 -27.89 13.09
C ASN A 653 -13.34 -26.97 12.18
N TRP A 654 -12.04 -26.84 12.46
CA TRP A 654 -11.13 -26.07 11.62
C TRP A 654 -11.02 -26.66 10.21
N GLU A 655 -10.89 -27.98 10.10
CA GLU A 655 -10.82 -28.69 8.81
C GLU A 655 -12.12 -28.53 8.01
N GLU A 656 -13.28 -28.60 8.68
CA GLU A 656 -14.58 -28.36 8.04
C GLU A 656 -14.67 -26.94 7.46
N ILE A 657 -14.25 -25.92 8.22
CA ILE A 657 -14.29 -24.52 7.77
C ILE A 657 -13.31 -24.30 6.61
N LEU A 658 -12.11 -24.89 6.67
CA LEU A 658 -11.13 -24.82 5.60
C LEU A 658 -11.70 -25.38 4.30
N LYS A 659 -12.32 -26.57 4.37
CA LYS A 659 -12.97 -27.20 3.21
C LYS A 659 -14.12 -26.37 2.64
N GLN A 660 -14.94 -25.76 3.50
CA GLN A 660 -16.00 -24.83 3.07
C GLN A 660 -15.43 -23.58 2.40
N MET A 661 -14.31 -23.03 2.92
CA MET A 661 -13.63 -21.90 2.31
C MET A 661 -13.12 -22.24 0.90
N GLU A 662 -12.46 -23.39 0.73
CA GLU A 662 -11.97 -23.84 -0.57
C GLU A 662 -13.09 -24.02 -1.60
N ILE A 663 -14.23 -24.59 -1.19
CA ILE A 663 -15.41 -24.74 -2.06
C ILE A 663 -15.93 -23.36 -2.46
N THR A 664 -16.10 -22.46 -1.49
CA THR A 664 -16.60 -21.08 -1.74
C THR A 664 -15.67 -20.32 -2.68
N LEU A 665 -14.34 -20.50 -2.56
CA LEU A 665 -13.35 -19.88 -3.44
C LEU A 665 -13.41 -20.43 -4.87
N LYS A 666 -13.62 -21.74 -5.03
CA LYS A 666 -13.78 -22.39 -6.35
C LYS A 666 -15.07 -21.97 -7.06
N GLU A 667 -16.14 -21.76 -6.29
CA GLU A 667 -17.46 -21.37 -6.81
C GLU A 667 -17.57 -19.86 -7.06
N MET A 668 -16.65 -19.03 -6.51
CA MET A 668 -16.70 -17.60 -6.75
C MET A 668 -16.45 -17.29 -8.24
N PRO A 669 -17.37 -16.56 -8.91
CA PRO A 669 -17.33 -16.32 -10.36
C PRO A 669 -16.12 -15.49 -10.83
N PHE A 670 -15.32 -14.98 -9.89
CA PHE A 670 -14.23 -14.03 -10.08
C PHE A 670 -12.98 -14.62 -10.77
N ILE A 671 -12.87 -15.95 -10.90
CA ILE A 671 -11.76 -16.62 -11.60
C ILE A 671 -12.14 -16.99 -13.04
N SER A 672 -13.38 -16.72 -13.48
CA SER A 672 -13.75 -16.97 -14.88
C SER A 672 -13.38 -15.75 -15.75
N ASP A 673 -12.42 -15.98 -16.64
CA ASP A 673 -11.75 -15.05 -17.59
C ASP A 673 -12.67 -14.13 -18.46
N ASN A 674 -13.99 -14.19 -18.34
CA ASN A 674 -14.88 -13.92 -19.48
C ASN A 674 -15.81 -12.70 -19.40
N GLN A 675 -15.77 -11.84 -18.37
CA GLN A 675 -16.72 -10.72 -18.29
C GLN A 675 -16.10 -9.34 -18.08
N ARG A 676 -16.45 -8.42 -19.00
CA ARG A 676 -15.96 -7.02 -19.07
C ARG A 676 -16.42 -6.15 -17.88
N GLN A 677 -17.45 -6.53 -17.14
CA GLN A 677 -17.96 -5.83 -15.96
C GLN A 677 -18.85 -6.78 -15.14
N LEU A 678 -18.60 -6.89 -13.83
CA LEU A 678 -19.46 -7.68 -12.95
C LEU A 678 -20.88 -7.10 -12.93
N GLN A 679 -21.89 -7.94 -13.19
CA GLN A 679 -23.29 -7.56 -13.07
C GLN A 679 -23.66 -7.31 -11.59
N SER A 680 -24.68 -6.49 -11.33
CA SER A 680 -25.10 -6.17 -9.97
C SER A 680 -25.49 -7.41 -9.15
N SER A 681 -26.13 -8.40 -9.78
CA SER A 681 -26.47 -9.70 -9.14
C SER A 681 -25.24 -10.48 -8.71
N GLN A 682 -24.20 -10.54 -9.56
CA GLN A 682 -22.95 -11.23 -9.25
C GLN A 682 -22.19 -10.52 -8.12
N LYS A 683 -22.19 -9.18 -8.11
CA LYS A 683 -21.58 -8.40 -7.03
C LYS A 683 -22.27 -8.70 -5.69
N GLU A 684 -23.58 -8.82 -5.67
CA GLU A 684 -24.35 -9.17 -4.48
C GLU A 684 -24.02 -10.60 -3.99
N GLU A 685 -23.93 -11.56 -4.90
CA GLU A 685 -23.54 -12.95 -4.57
C GLU A 685 -22.12 -13.02 -4.01
N ILE A 686 -21.15 -12.36 -4.65
CA ILE A 686 -19.76 -12.28 -4.18
C ILE A 686 -19.71 -11.64 -2.78
N SER A 687 -20.39 -10.49 -2.61
CA SER A 687 -20.45 -9.77 -1.33
C SER A 687 -21.00 -10.66 -0.21
N LYS A 688 -22.09 -11.38 -0.48
CA LYS A 688 -22.70 -12.32 0.47
C LYS A 688 -21.74 -13.46 0.84
N ASN A 689 -21.09 -14.08 -0.15
CA ASN A 689 -20.17 -15.19 0.09
C ASN A 689 -18.94 -14.75 0.90
N LEU A 690 -18.35 -13.59 0.59
CA LEU A 690 -17.22 -13.03 1.32
C LEU A 690 -17.60 -12.61 2.75
N LEU A 691 -18.80 -12.05 2.94
CA LEU A 691 -19.30 -11.70 4.27
C LEU A 691 -19.53 -12.96 5.12
N ILE A 692 -20.11 -14.01 4.55
CA ILE A 692 -20.28 -15.30 5.25
C ILE A 692 -18.92 -15.89 5.61
N LEU A 693 -17.95 -15.85 4.69
CA LEU A 693 -16.61 -16.38 4.92
C LEU A 693 -15.89 -15.63 6.06
N SER A 694 -15.85 -14.30 5.99
CA SER A 694 -15.19 -13.47 7.00
C SER A 694 -15.85 -13.61 8.37
N THR A 695 -17.19 -13.64 8.44
CA THR A 695 -17.91 -13.81 9.71
C THR A 695 -17.74 -15.20 10.31
N LYS A 696 -17.74 -16.26 9.50
CA LYS A 696 -17.48 -17.64 9.97
C LYS A 696 -16.07 -17.80 10.52
N THR A 697 -15.05 -17.31 9.80
CA THR A 697 -13.65 -17.45 10.21
C THR A 697 -13.33 -16.61 11.45
N LEU A 698 -13.82 -15.37 11.51
CA LEU A 698 -13.67 -14.52 12.69
C LEU A 698 -14.41 -15.11 13.90
N GLY A 699 -15.66 -15.54 13.72
CA GLY A 699 -16.45 -16.16 14.79
C GLY A 699 -15.82 -17.46 15.30
N PHE A 700 -15.19 -18.25 14.42
CA PHE A 700 -14.44 -19.43 14.82
C PHE A 700 -13.19 -19.08 15.64
N LEU A 701 -12.42 -18.05 15.23
CA LEU A 701 -11.27 -17.58 16.01
C LEU A 701 -11.68 -17.11 17.41
N GLU A 702 -12.79 -16.38 17.53
CA GLU A 702 -13.34 -15.96 18.82
C GLU A 702 -13.82 -17.16 19.65
N TYR A 703 -14.51 -18.11 19.02
CA TYR A 703 -14.93 -19.35 19.67
C TYR A 703 -13.74 -20.16 20.21
N VAL A 704 -12.68 -20.32 19.43
CA VAL A 704 -11.44 -21.00 19.85
C VAL A 704 -10.82 -20.29 21.05
N LYS A 705 -10.69 -18.96 21.03
CA LYS A 705 -10.15 -18.19 22.15
C LYS A 705 -10.98 -18.44 23.42
N GLN A 706 -12.29 -18.26 23.34
CA GLN A 706 -13.18 -18.42 24.47
C GLN A 706 -13.16 -19.86 25.02
N GLU A 707 -13.22 -20.87 24.15
CA GLU A 707 -13.18 -22.27 24.57
C GLU A 707 -11.86 -22.61 25.25
N LEU A 708 -10.72 -22.19 24.69
CA LEU A 708 -9.41 -22.42 25.30
C LEU A 708 -9.28 -21.70 26.66
N ASP A 709 -9.74 -20.47 26.78
CA ASP A 709 -9.75 -19.71 28.04
C ASP A 709 -10.62 -20.40 29.10
N THR A 710 -11.79 -20.93 28.70
CA THR A 710 -12.65 -21.68 29.63
C THR A 710 -11.98 -22.96 30.12
N VAL A 711 -11.33 -23.71 29.24
CA VAL A 711 -10.61 -24.94 29.63
C VAL A 711 -9.41 -24.59 30.50
N GLU A 712 -8.64 -23.55 30.17
CA GLU A 712 -7.51 -23.11 31.01
C GLU A 712 -7.99 -22.71 32.42
N SER A 713 -9.13 -22.03 32.53
CA SER A 713 -9.72 -21.70 33.84
C SER A 713 -10.16 -22.94 34.64
N GLN A 714 -10.66 -23.98 33.97
CA GLN A 714 -11.01 -25.26 34.60
C GLN A 714 -9.76 -26.05 35.01
N LEU A 715 -8.63 -25.89 34.30
CA LEU A 715 -7.38 -26.53 34.67
C LEU A 715 -6.70 -25.83 35.85
N LEU A 716 -6.90 -24.51 36.03
CA LEU A 716 -6.36 -23.76 37.17
C LEU A 716 -6.92 -24.24 38.52
N CYS A 717 -8.18 -24.71 38.58
CA CYS A 717 -8.73 -25.26 39.84
C CYS A 717 -8.11 -26.62 40.22
N CYS A 718 -7.44 -27.28 39.28
CA CYS A 718 -6.71 -28.54 39.45
C CYS A 718 -5.19 -28.34 39.53
N ALA A 719 -4.69 -27.09 39.56
CA ALA A 719 -3.27 -26.81 39.65
C ALA A 719 -2.74 -27.08 41.07
N ILE A 720 -1.98 -28.16 41.23
CA ILE A 720 -1.27 -28.46 42.48
C ILE A 720 -0.06 -27.52 42.57
N ALA A 721 -0.15 -26.52 43.44
CA ALA A 721 1.02 -25.75 43.85
C ALA A 721 1.93 -26.66 44.69
N TYR A 722 2.99 -27.19 44.09
CA TYR A 722 4.07 -27.80 44.87
C TYR A 722 4.76 -26.70 45.68
N ALA A 723 4.46 -26.63 46.97
CA ALA A 723 5.42 -26.07 47.91
C ALA A 723 6.65 -26.98 47.83
N LEU A 724 7.72 -26.51 47.18
CA LEU A 724 9.03 -27.14 47.27
C LEU A 724 9.27 -27.44 48.75
N PRO A 725 9.49 -28.71 49.18
CA PRO A 725 9.87 -28.97 50.55
C PRO A 725 11.14 -28.16 50.76
N SER A 726 11.12 -27.24 51.74
CA SER A 726 12.23 -26.35 52.06
C SER A 726 13.50 -27.16 51.98
N SER A 727 14.35 -26.86 50.98
CA SER A 727 15.54 -27.66 50.69
C SER A 727 16.28 -27.88 52.00
N ASN A 728 16.30 -29.13 52.49
CA ASN A 728 16.87 -29.47 53.78
C ASN A 728 18.29 -28.90 53.81
N THR A 729 18.53 -27.85 54.58
CA THR A 729 19.77 -27.06 54.61
C THR A 729 21.00 -27.94 54.88
N TYR A 730 20.76 -29.10 55.51
CA TYR A 730 21.74 -30.15 55.76
C TYR A 730 22.37 -30.76 54.49
N SER A 731 21.63 -30.92 53.38
CA SER A 731 22.22 -31.55 52.18
C SER A 731 23.23 -30.63 51.48
N LYS A 732 22.97 -29.31 51.48
CA LYS A 732 23.90 -28.30 50.96
C LYS A 732 25.16 -28.19 51.83
N ILE A 733 25.03 -28.30 53.16
CA ILE A 733 26.17 -28.28 54.08
C ILE A 733 27.05 -29.52 53.89
N ILE A 734 26.46 -30.71 53.77
CA ILE A 734 27.23 -31.95 53.54
C ILE A 734 27.99 -31.90 52.21
N TYR A 735 27.36 -31.39 51.15
CA TYR A 735 28.03 -31.21 49.86
C TYR A 735 29.18 -30.21 49.94
N PHE A 736 28.99 -29.09 50.65
CA PHE A 736 30.05 -28.10 50.85
C PHE A 736 31.21 -28.65 51.67
N CYS A 737 30.93 -29.45 52.71
CA CYS A 737 31.94 -30.14 53.51
C CYS A 737 32.72 -31.18 52.69
N LEU A 738 32.06 -31.95 51.81
CA LEU A 738 32.74 -32.93 50.96
C LEU A 738 33.63 -32.25 49.91
N VAL A 739 33.19 -31.14 49.32
CA VAL A 739 33.98 -30.37 48.35
C VAL A 739 35.18 -29.68 49.01
N SER A 740 35.00 -29.11 50.20
CA SER A 740 36.11 -28.50 50.95
C SER A 740 37.11 -29.53 51.49
N PHE A 741 36.65 -30.71 51.89
CA PHE A 741 37.54 -31.82 52.22
C PHE A 741 38.34 -32.29 50.99
N GLY A 742 37.70 -32.41 49.83
CA GLY A 742 38.37 -32.75 48.57
C GLY A 742 39.45 -31.72 48.17
N LEU A 743 39.14 -30.42 48.29
CA LEU A 743 40.11 -29.34 48.01
C LEU A 743 41.28 -29.34 49.01
N GLY A 744 41.02 -29.66 50.28
CA GLY A 744 42.07 -29.80 51.30
C GLY A 744 43.04 -30.95 51.00
N VAL A 745 42.54 -32.09 50.53
CA VAL A 745 43.37 -33.24 50.14
C VAL A 745 44.24 -32.89 48.92
N VAL A 746 43.68 -32.19 47.92
CA VAL A 746 44.45 -31.73 46.76
C VAL A 746 45.53 -30.73 47.17
N GLY A 747 45.24 -29.79 48.08
CA GLY A 747 46.22 -28.85 48.63
C GLY A 747 47.37 -29.54 49.39
N LEU A 748 47.08 -30.58 50.16
CA LEU A 748 48.10 -31.39 50.85
C LEU A 748 48.97 -32.20 49.87
N CYS A 749 48.40 -32.71 48.78
CA CYS A 749 49.18 -33.39 47.75
C CYS A 749 50.12 -32.44 46.98
N VAL A 750 49.68 -31.21 46.68
CA VAL A 750 50.48 -30.21 45.96
C VAL A 750 51.62 -29.65 46.83
N THR A 751 51.39 -29.49 48.14
CA THR A 751 52.42 -29.07 49.10
C THR A 751 53.41 -30.20 49.43
N GLY A 752 52.96 -31.46 49.46
CA GLY A 752 53.85 -32.63 49.60
C GLY A 752 54.76 -32.87 48.39
N LEU A 753 54.26 -32.64 47.16
CA LEU A 753 55.04 -32.79 45.92
C LEU A 753 56.05 -31.65 45.68
N SER A 754 55.81 -30.46 46.21
CA SER A 754 56.74 -29.33 46.14
C SER A 754 57.87 -29.41 47.18
N TYR A 755 57.67 -30.14 48.29
CA TYR A 755 58.71 -30.38 49.30
C TYR A 755 59.72 -31.48 48.90
N LEU A 756 59.36 -32.38 47.97
CA LEU A 756 60.23 -33.44 47.44
C LEU A 756 61.07 -33.03 46.22
N SER A 757 60.82 -31.86 45.61
CA SER A 757 61.45 -31.42 44.36
C SER A 757 62.64 -30.45 44.56
N ASN A 758 62.89 -29.96 45.77
CA ASN A 758 63.90 -28.92 46.04
C ASN A 758 64.99 -29.35 47.04
N GLY A 759 65.62 -30.51 46.77
CA GLY A 759 66.70 -31.07 47.58
C GLY A 759 67.84 -31.66 46.76
N GLY A 760 68.66 -30.80 46.15
CA GLY A 760 70.09 -31.08 45.95
C GLY A 760 70.54 -31.72 44.62
N SER A 761 71.21 -30.94 43.77
CA SER A 761 72.65 -31.09 43.51
C SER A 761 73.06 -30.34 42.24
N LYS A 762 73.88 -29.30 42.44
CA LYS A 762 74.57 -28.51 41.43
C LYS A 762 75.82 -29.26 40.96
N GLY A 763 76.03 -29.35 39.64
CA GLY A 763 77.27 -29.90 39.08
C GLY A 763 77.53 -29.50 37.62
N LYS A 764 78.38 -28.47 37.45
CA LYS A 764 79.31 -28.15 36.33
C LYS A 764 78.73 -27.81 34.94
N LYS A 765 78.97 -26.58 34.44
CA LYS A 765 80.08 -26.16 33.52
C LYS A 765 79.99 -26.87 32.15
N ARG A 766 79.94 -26.22 30.98
CA ARG A 766 80.78 -25.14 30.37
C ARG A 766 80.07 -24.72 29.06
N SER A 767 79.96 -23.42 28.74
CA SER A 767 80.78 -22.67 27.75
C SER A 767 80.82 -23.28 26.34
N ILE A 768 80.33 -22.53 25.34
CA ILE A 768 81.10 -22.02 24.18
C ILE A 768 80.30 -20.88 23.54
N HIS A 769 81.01 -19.79 23.28
CA HIS A 769 80.66 -18.74 22.31
C HIS A 769 80.96 -19.28 20.89
N ASN A 770 80.01 -19.14 19.98
CA ASN A 770 80.16 -18.44 18.71
C ASN A 770 78.83 -17.76 18.41
#